data_AF-A0A1L8E6A7-F1
#
_entry.id   AF-A0A1L8E6A7-F1
#
_cell.length_a   1.000
_cell.length_b   1.000
_cell.length_c   1.000
_cell.angle_alpha   90.00
_cell.angle_beta   90.00
_cell.angle_gamma   90.00
#
_symmetry.space_group_name_H-M   'P 1'
#
loop_
_entity.id
_entity.type
_entity.pdbx_description
1 polymer ?
#
loop_
_entity_poly.entity_id
_entity_poly.type
_entity_poly.pdbx_seq_one_letter_code
_entity_poly.pdbx_strand_id
1 'polypeptide(L)'
;MSTPKVPPPPPPKPSNHRGNDSVVSHQHIEEHKANGSTDNPPPARKEQVVMTPKGKTSNSTVILIERKLVEEISERVHVAGGDHKGIIINKDAIKDQKSQVIPAQLSLEFRVFLVSSNTGQHSQESRTLRFWFRDWINDVERQAQVAQDFFRELVTPKEFPRDYVGFIKKIMKQMQRGYDDIQALEVELRILETTSAPPSRPLSIEDTQFEVIPLTPEKVLELIEQAYPNPITPEDLARDNGWSEEEVQQVLTALQNRGLVKAMEYNSFTRIHHEDKDIKVVKQMPTIASNKQPTIAIITAQYCEKLAVDAMLENKETFVRYTTVGTSAEKDVNGLERRRQKKKRFGESNVYTLGNIGAHRIVSTKLPSVGSNREAMTATGNTTTRLLGTFQKVDYVFIVGVAGGVPHYTDYRKHVRLGDVVISHPDIKRTSVLENGHSNPWGDDQFVYVYNSRGREVKTYFPVNPCLQEIAKYLQMQHVKKPWENYLKDGLKHLQERTINDFTRPAANTDKLYMNIGNRDVIEVAHPQQKPHDAPEDAIDAGGPLTRVHLGPIGSGSDHIKSDTLRTEFSRTFGLLATDIEMSSVLDSIIGNCRDSFILVKGISDYKDGTTTKKWQNYASLAAAAVMKSIICAMDAPTNV
;
A
#
# COMPACT_ATOMS: atom_id res chain seq x y z
N MET A 1 9.14 -45.43 30.20
CA MET A 1 8.62 -45.48 31.57
C MET A 1 8.97 -44.18 32.24
N SER A 2 7.97 -43.32 32.36
CA SER A 2 8.03 -41.98 32.91
C SER A 2 7.36 -42.00 34.27
N THR A 3 7.95 -41.37 35.28
CA THR A 3 7.26 -41.04 36.52
C THR A 3 7.36 -39.53 36.81
N PRO A 4 6.28 -38.88 37.30
CA PRO A 4 6.14 -37.43 37.32
C PRO A 4 6.44 -36.84 38.70
N LYS A 5 6.92 -35.59 38.74
CA LYS A 5 7.05 -34.77 39.96
C LYS A 5 5.72 -34.06 40.28
N VAL A 6 5.30 -34.13 41.54
CA VAL A 6 4.07 -33.56 42.12
C VAL A 6 4.36 -32.18 42.77
N PRO A 7 3.44 -31.20 42.70
CA PRO A 7 3.62 -29.85 43.26
C PRO A 7 3.27 -29.72 44.76
N PRO A 8 3.74 -28.66 45.46
CA PRO A 8 3.49 -28.42 46.89
C PRO A 8 2.14 -27.73 47.21
N PRO A 9 1.64 -27.81 48.47
CA PRO A 9 0.28 -27.41 48.86
C PRO A 9 0.12 -25.91 49.24
N PRO A 10 -1.14 -25.41 49.30
CA PRO A 10 -1.46 -24.00 49.54
C PRO A 10 -1.53 -23.60 51.04
N PRO A 11 -1.43 -22.29 51.36
CA PRO A 11 -1.51 -21.77 52.73
C PRO A 11 -2.95 -21.56 53.25
N PRO A 12 -3.16 -21.53 54.59
CA PRO A 12 -4.49 -21.51 55.22
C PRO A 12 -5.05 -20.10 55.51
N LYS A 13 -6.39 -20.01 55.66
CA LYS A 13 -7.19 -18.93 56.28
C LYS A 13 -8.40 -19.57 56.98
N PRO A 14 -9.20 -18.89 57.85
CA PRO A 14 -8.90 -17.91 58.91
C PRO A 14 -9.58 -18.32 60.26
N SER A 15 -9.45 -17.53 61.35
CA SER A 15 -10.39 -17.61 62.49
C SER A 15 -10.74 -16.24 63.09
N ASN A 16 -12.05 -16.07 63.36
CA ASN A 16 -12.72 -14.96 64.01
C ASN A 16 -12.74 -15.15 65.53
N HIS A 17 -12.59 -14.08 66.31
CA HIS A 17 -13.28 -13.98 67.61
C HIS A 17 -13.81 -12.56 67.87
N ARG A 18 -15.10 -12.51 68.23
CA ARG A 18 -15.89 -11.36 68.70
C ARG A 18 -15.74 -11.20 70.22
N GLY A 19 -15.98 -10.00 70.74
CA GLY A 19 -16.35 -9.77 72.14
C GLY A 19 -16.40 -8.29 72.53
N ASN A 20 -17.61 -7.77 72.67
CA ASN A 20 -18.01 -6.42 73.09
C ASN A 20 -18.05 -6.29 74.63
N ASP A 21 -17.94 -5.06 75.16
CA ASP A 21 -18.79 -4.45 76.21
C ASP A 21 -18.18 -3.10 76.63
N SER A 22 -18.82 -1.93 76.37
CA SER A 22 -19.76 -1.18 77.24
C SER A 22 -19.05 -0.56 78.47
N VAL A 23 -19.21 0.69 78.94
CA VAL A 23 -20.26 1.72 78.85
C VAL A 23 -19.73 3.04 79.52
N VAL A 24 -20.01 4.20 78.90
CA VAL A 24 -20.48 5.50 79.48
C VAL A 24 -19.57 6.48 80.29
N SER A 25 -19.40 7.68 79.68
CA SER A 25 -19.48 9.10 80.17
C SER A 25 -18.72 9.55 81.43
N HIS A 26 -18.24 10.79 81.64
CA HIS A 26 -18.50 12.15 81.14
C HIS A 26 -17.25 12.99 81.47
N GLN A 27 -16.90 14.02 80.69
CA GLN A 27 -16.79 15.41 81.17
C GLN A 27 -16.32 16.40 80.09
N HIS A 28 -17.00 17.55 80.09
CA HIS A 28 -16.82 18.75 79.28
C HIS A 28 -15.45 19.41 79.44
N ILE A 29 -14.92 19.98 78.34
CA ILE A 29 -14.25 21.30 78.33
C ILE A 29 -14.64 22.04 77.04
N GLU A 30 -14.83 23.35 77.20
CA GLU A 30 -15.50 24.34 76.35
C GLU A 30 -14.77 24.78 75.07
N GLU A 31 -15.57 25.51 74.29
CA GLU A 31 -15.38 26.13 72.98
C GLU A 31 -14.19 27.09 72.84
N HIS A 32 -13.58 27.09 71.64
CA HIS A 32 -13.13 28.33 71.00
C HIS A 32 -13.51 28.31 69.51
N LYS A 33 -14.43 29.22 69.15
CA LYS A 33 -14.83 29.53 67.77
C LYS A 33 -13.69 30.24 67.03
N ALA A 34 -13.35 29.72 65.85
CA ALA A 34 -12.70 30.49 64.79
C ALA A 34 -13.47 30.24 63.48
N ASN A 35 -14.11 31.31 62.98
CA ASN A 35 -14.83 31.33 61.71
C ASN A 35 -13.87 31.39 60.52
N GLY A 36 -14.22 30.65 59.46
CA GLY A 36 -14.17 31.20 58.10
C GLY A 36 -13.05 30.73 57.18
N SER A 37 -13.36 29.71 56.36
CA SER A 37 -13.16 29.63 54.89
C SER A 37 -12.86 28.19 54.46
N THR A 38 -13.90 27.45 54.08
CA THR A 38 -13.74 26.21 53.34
C THR A 38 -13.55 26.57 51.86
N ASP A 39 -12.30 26.69 51.43
CA ASP A 39 -11.94 26.62 50.01
C ASP A 39 -12.12 25.17 49.54
N ASN A 40 -13.33 24.86 49.07
CA ASN A 40 -13.49 23.72 48.17
C ASN A 40 -12.83 24.10 46.83
N PRO A 41 -11.92 23.29 46.27
CA PRO A 41 -11.47 23.50 44.91
C PRO A 41 -12.70 23.48 43.99
N PRO A 42 -12.80 24.39 42.99
CA PRO A 42 -13.92 24.40 42.07
C PRO A 42 -14.05 23.02 41.41
N PRO A 43 -15.28 22.49 41.24
CA PRO A 43 -15.46 21.21 40.58
C PRO A 43 -14.82 21.27 39.19
N ALA A 44 -14.05 20.23 38.84
CA ALA A 44 -13.49 20.09 37.50
C ALA A 44 -14.63 20.31 36.49
N ARG A 45 -14.47 21.33 35.63
CA ARG A 45 -15.49 21.73 34.66
C ARG A 45 -15.84 20.52 33.79
N LYS A 46 -17.02 19.94 34.01
CA LYS A 46 -17.46 18.75 33.26
C LYS A 46 -17.95 19.18 31.90
N GLU A 47 -17.36 18.60 30.86
CA GLU A 47 -17.84 18.73 29.50
C GLU A 47 -18.77 17.58 29.13
N GLN A 48 -19.68 17.84 28.20
CA GLN A 48 -20.51 16.82 27.57
C GLN A 48 -20.49 16.99 26.05
N VAL A 49 -20.70 15.88 25.34
CA VAL A 49 -20.82 15.87 23.88
C VAL A 49 -22.26 16.23 23.51
N VAL A 50 -22.39 17.36 22.81
CA VAL A 50 -23.67 17.93 22.38
C VAL A 50 -23.78 17.81 20.87
N MET A 51 -24.89 17.28 20.39
CA MET A 51 -25.27 17.28 18.97
C MET A 51 -26.28 18.41 18.72
N THR A 52 -26.01 19.24 17.72
CA THR A 52 -26.93 20.29 17.28
C THR A 52 -27.15 20.27 15.76
N PRO A 53 -28.40 20.15 15.28
CA PRO A 53 -28.71 20.32 13.86
C PRO A 53 -28.41 21.75 13.41
N LYS A 54 -27.66 21.92 12.30
CA LYS A 54 -27.37 23.26 11.73
C LYS A 54 -28.29 23.60 10.56
N GLY A 55 -28.61 22.62 9.72
CA GLY A 55 -29.43 22.86 8.54
C GLY A 55 -29.87 21.57 7.87
N LYS A 56 -31.06 21.62 7.28
CA LYS A 56 -31.60 20.52 6.47
C LYS A 56 -32.22 21.11 5.21
N THR A 57 -31.72 20.71 4.06
CA THR A 57 -32.32 20.97 2.75
C THR A 57 -32.95 19.68 2.22
N SER A 58 -33.57 19.72 1.03
CA SER A 58 -34.09 18.51 0.38
C SER A 58 -33.00 17.47 0.09
N ASN A 59 -31.75 17.92 -0.09
CA ASN A 59 -30.65 17.08 -0.56
C ASN A 59 -29.48 17.04 0.43
N SER A 60 -29.53 17.76 1.55
CA SER A 60 -28.42 17.79 2.51
C SER A 60 -28.87 17.96 3.96
N THR A 61 -28.14 17.34 4.88
CA THR A 61 -28.29 17.53 6.33
C THR A 61 -26.93 17.84 6.95
N VAL A 62 -26.87 18.89 7.76
CA VAL A 62 -25.65 19.32 8.46
C VAL A 62 -25.88 19.27 9.96
N ILE A 63 -24.99 18.56 10.66
CA ILE A 63 -25.02 18.38 12.11
C ILE A 63 -23.68 18.81 12.69
N LEU A 64 -23.70 19.57 13.79
CA LEU A 64 -22.53 19.86 14.61
C LEU A 64 -22.52 18.96 15.84
N ILE A 65 -21.40 18.31 16.13
CA ILE A 65 -21.17 17.54 17.34
C ILE A 65 -19.95 18.14 18.04
N GLU A 66 -20.12 18.66 19.24
CA GLU A 66 -19.08 19.43 19.92
C GLU A 66 -19.04 19.12 21.42
N ARG A 67 -17.88 19.34 22.04
CA ARG A 67 -17.72 19.29 23.49
C ARG A 67 -18.06 20.64 24.08
N LYS A 68 -19.01 20.68 25.00
CA LYS A 68 -19.42 21.90 25.71
C LYS A 68 -19.38 21.71 27.20
N LEU A 69 -19.03 22.78 27.92
CA LEU A 69 -19.19 22.84 29.36
C LEU A 69 -20.67 22.67 29.70
N VAL A 70 -20.98 21.92 30.76
CA VAL A 70 -22.37 21.70 31.20
C VAL A 70 -23.14 23.01 31.39
N GLU A 71 -22.44 24.06 31.83
CA GLU A 71 -23.00 25.41 32.04
C GLU A 71 -23.38 26.14 30.74
N GLU A 72 -22.83 25.72 29.59
CA GLU A 72 -23.09 26.33 28.27
C GLU A 72 -24.19 25.60 27.48
N ILE A 73 -24.80 24.58 28.07
CA ILE A 73 -25.81 23.75 27.42
C ILE A 73 -27.19 24.39 27.57
N SER A 74 -27.89 24.58 26.44
CA SER A 74 -29.27 25.10 26.39
C SER A 74 -30.24 24.27 27.24
N GLU A 75 -31.26 24.91 27.81
CA GLU A 75 -32.32 24.24 28.59
C GLU A 75 -33.19 23.29 27.74
N ARG A 76 -33.29 23.52 26.42
CA ARG A 76 -34.09 22.69 25.48
C ARG A 76 -33.30 21.54 24.88
N VAL A 77 -32.83 20.63 25.74
CA VAL A 77 -32.07 19.45 25.33
C VAL A 77 -32.81 18.15 25.61
N HIS A 78 -32.55 17.14 24.78
CA HIS A 78 -32.88 15.76 25.06
C HIS A 78 -31.61 15.03 25.54
N VAL A 79 -31.66 14.49 26.76
CA VAL A 79 -30.59 13.67 27.32
C VAL A 79 -30.97 12.20 27.14
N ALA A 80 -30.14 11.45 26.42
CA ALA A 80 -30.41 10.03 26.21
C ALA A 80 -30.15 9.19 27.47
N GLY A 81 -30.96 8.14 27.68
CA GLY A 81 -30.83 7.19 28.80
C GLY A 81 -30.15 5.87 28.42
N GLY A 82 -29.95 4.97 29.40
CA GLY A 82 -29.39 3.63 29.19
C GLY A 82 -27.95 3.64 28.65
N ASP A 83 -27.66 2.80 27.65
CA ASP A 83 -26.35 2.70 26.96
C ASP A 83 -25.92 3.97 26.21
N HIS A 84 -26.77 5.00 26.22
CA HIS A 84 -26.59 6.30 25.57
C HIS A 84 -26.48 7.45 26.57
N LYS A 85 -26.38 7.15 27.87
CA LYS A 85 -26.25 8.15 28.94
C LYS A 85 -25.09 9.11 28.65
N GLY A 86 -25.39 10.41 28.69
CA GLY A 86 -24.44 11.51 28.44
C GLY A 86 -24.51 12.10 27.03
N ILE A 87 -25.29 11.52 26.11
CA ILE A 87 -25.59 12.12 24.81
C ILE A 87 -26.64 13.22 24.99
N ILE A 88 -26.29 14.45 24.60
CA ILE A 88 -27.18 15.61 24.62
C ILE A 88 -27.52 16.01 23.19
N ILE A 89 -28.81 16.12 22.89
CA ILE A 89 -29.32 16.58 21.59
C ILE A 89 -30.04 17.91 21.80
N ASN A 90 -29.54 18.97 21.18
CA ASN A 90 -30.21 20.26 21.16
C ASN A 90 -31.37 20.22 20.15
N LYS A 91 -32.57 20.60 20.60
CA LYS A 91 -33.78 20.60 19.77
C LYS A 91 -33.88 21.81 18.85
N ASP A 92 -33.24 22.91 19.22
CA ASP A 92 -33.27 24.15 18.46
C ASP A 92 -32.12 24.17 17.45
N ALA A 93 -32.42 24.37 16.16
CA ALA A 93 -31.40 24.56 15.14
C ALA A 93 -30.69 25.90 15.36
N ILE A 94 -29.36 25.90 15.41
CA ILE A 94 -28.57 27.13 15.69
C ILE A 94 -28.63 28.04 14.46
N LYS A 95 -29.12 29.27 14.64
CA LYS A 95 -28.97 30.35 13.65
C LYS A 95 -27.65 31.13 13.80
N ASP A 96 -27.07 31.22 15.00
CA ASP A 96 -25.85 32.02 15.25
C ASP A 96 -24.98 31.43 16.37
N GLN A 97 -23.83 30.81 16.04
CA GLN A 97 -22.76 30.51 17.02
C GLN A 97 -21.39 30.98 16.53
N LYS A 98 -20.61 31.51 17.48
CA LYS A 98 -19.23 32.02 17.32
C LYS A 98 -18.24 31.00 16.73
N SER A 99 -18.51 29.70 16.83
CA SER A 99 -17.69 28.63 16.24
C SER A 99 -17.64 28.69 14.70
N GLN A 100 -18.49 29.49 14.06
CA GLN A 100 -18.49 29.73 12.60
C GLN A 100 -17.44 30.75 12.12
N VAL A 101 -16.75 31.47 13.01
CA VAL A 101 -15.76 32.48 12.58
C VAL A 101 -14.46 31.83 12.08
N ILE A 102 -14.17 30.59 12.49
CA ILE A 102 -12.90 29.93 12.21
C ILE A 102 -13.13 28.74 11.26
N PRO A 103 -12.45 28.67 10.10
CA PRO A 103 -12.58 27.53 9.19
C PRO A 103 -12.11 26.24 9.87
N ALA A 104 -12.71 25.12 9.46
CA ALA A 104 -12.27 23.80 9.94
C ALA A 104 -10.78 23.59 9.63
N GLN A 105 -10.05 23.03 10.59
CA GLN A 105 -8.60 22.79 10.44
C GLN A 105 -8.31 21.62 9.49
N LEU A 106 -9.26 20.68 9.40
CA LEU A 106 -9.18 19.48 8.56
C LEU A 106 -10.56 19.08 8.05
N SER A 107 -10.62 18.56 6.82
CA SER A 107 -11.83 18.00 6.23
C SER A 107 -11.54 16.64 5.59
N LEU A 108 -12.46 15.70 5.76
CA LEU A 108 -12.44 14.37 5.13
C LEU A 108 -13.79 14.14 4.46
N GLU A 109 -13.78 13.65 3.23
CA GLU A 109 -14.99 13.30 2.48
C GLU A 109 -14.95 11.83 2.07
N PHE A 110 -16.08 11.15 2.17
CA PHE A 110 -16.27 9.82 1.60
C PHE A 110 -17.71 9.67 1.08
N ARG A 111 -17.90 8.73 0.16
CA ARG A 111 -19.16 8.47 -0.52
C ARG A 111 -19.64 7.08 -0.17
N VAL A 112 -20.94 6.99 0.07
CA VAL A 112 -21.65 5.74 0.35
C VAL A 112 -22.72 5.52 -0.69
N PHE A 113 -23.00 4.25 -0.98
CA PHE A 113 -24.10 3.85 -1.85
C PHE A 113 -25.24 3.34 -0.98
N LEU A 114 -26.38 4.02 -1.06
CA LEU A 114 -27.57 3.72 -0.28
C LEU A 114 -28.57 2.96 -1.14
N VAL A 115 -29.23 1.97 -0.54
CA VAL A 115 -30.36 1.27 -1.12
C VAL A 115 -31.58 1.57 -0.26
N SER A 116 -32.61 2.16 -0.87
CA SER A 116 -33.88 2.41 -0.19
C SER A 116 -34.58 1.08 0.09
N SER A 117 -34.85 0.78 1.37
CA SER A 117 -35.59 -0.42 1.77
C SER A 117 -37.01 -0.46 1.21
N ASN A 118 -37.60 0.70 0.94
CA ASN A 118 -39.00 0.82 0.55
C ASN A 118 -39.18 0.80 -0.96
N THR A 119 -38.26 1.42 -1.70
CA THR A 119 -38.37 1.60 -3.16
C THR A 119 -37.36 0.77 -3.95
N GLY A 120 -36.36 0.17 -3.29
CA GLY A 120 -35.24 -0.50 -3.95
C GLY A 120 -34.31 0.45 -4.72
N GLN A 121 -34.59 1.76 -4.70
CA GLN A 121 -33.85 2.76 -5.46
C GLN A 121 -32.45 2.97 -4.88
N HIS A 122 -31.47 3.14 -5.77
CA HIS A 122 -30.09 3.37 -5.39
C HIS A 122 -29.78 4.88 -5.40
N SER A 123 -29.01 5.35 -4.42
CA SER A 123 -28.52 6.72 -4.39
C SER A 123 -27.09 6.80 -3.89
N GLN A 124 -26.35 7.77 -4.38
CA GLN A 124 -25.01 8.09 -3.90
C GLN A 124 -25.09 9.27 -2.94
N GLU A 125 -24.57 9.09 -1.74
CA GLU A 125 -24.51 10.13 -0.70
C GLU A 125 -23.04 10.45 -0.39
N SER A 126 -22.68 11.73 -0.46
CA SER A 126 -21.42 12.25 0.07
C SER A 126 -21.56 12.56 1.55
N ARG A 127 -20.56 12.15 2.33
CA ARG A 127 -20.44 12.40 3.76
C ARG A 127 -19.13 13.15 4.00
N THR A 128 -19.25 14.39 4.45
CA THR A 128 -18.11 15.26 4.77
C THR A 128 -18.01 15.44 6.28
N LEU A 129 -16.82 15.18 6.82
CA LEU A 129 -16.44 15.36 8.21
C LEU A 129 -15.46 16.52 8.31
N ARG A 130 -15.83 17.58 9.04
CA ARG A 130 -14.97 18.75 9.28
C ARG A 130 -14.58 18.81 10.74
N PHE A 131 -13.28 18.89 11.02
CA PHE A 131 -12.71 18.78 12.36
C PHE A 131 -12.18 20.13 12.85
N TRP A 132 -12.49 20.41 14.11
CA TRP A 132 -11.84 21.42 14.94
C TRP A 132 -11.21 20.73 16.15
N PHE A 133 -9.93 20.97 16.35
CA PHE A 133 -9.13 20.43 17.44
C PHE A 133 -9.02 21.45 18.56
N ARG A 134 -8.59 20.98 19.73
CA ARG A 134 -8.28 21.83 20.88
C ARG A 134 -7.11 22.76 20.58
N ASP A 135 -7.13 23.94 21.20
CA ASP A 135 -6.10 24.98 21.01
C ASP A 135 -4.68 24.54 21.39
N TRP A 136 -4.54 23.51 22.24
CA TRP A 136 -3.23 22.94 22.59
C TRP A 136 -2.70 21.94 21.54
N ILE A 137 -3.53 21.52 20.59
CA ILE A 137 -3.13 20.65 19.48
C ILE A 137 -2.80 21.52 18.28
N ASN A 138 -1.60 22.09 18.26
CA ASN A 138 -1.12 22.95 17.17
C ASN A 138 -0.33 22.19 16.11
N ASP A 139 0.07 20.94 16.39
CA ASP A 139 0.76 20.09 15.41
C ASP A 139 -0.22 19.51 14.38
N VAL A 140 -0.08 19.96 13.13
CA VAL A 140 -0.89 19.54 11.98
C VAL A 140 -0.79 18.03 11.74
N GLU A 141 0.35 17.39 12.04
CA GLU A 141 0.49 15.95 11.86
C GLU A 141 -0.28 15.17 12.90
N ARG A 142 -0.20 15.58 14.17
CA ARG A 142 -1.04 15.03 15.22
C ARG A 142 -2.52 15.23 14.93
N GLN A 143 -2.94 16.41 14.47
CA GLN A 143 -4.32 16.65 14.04
C GLN A 143 -4.76 15.64 12.96
N ALA A 144 -3.93 15.45 11.92
CA ALA A 144 -4.24 14.54 10.83
C ALA A 144 -4.28 13.07 11.28
N GLN A 145 -3.38 12.67 12.18
CA GLN A 145 -3.35 11.32 12.76
C GLN A 145 -4.61 11.06 13.59
N VAL A 146 -4.98 11.97 14.48
CA VAL A 146 -6.20 11.88 15.31
C VAL A 146 -7.45 11.75 14.43
N ALA A 147 -7.57 12.58 13.38
CA ALA A 147 -8.69 12.47 12.44
C ALA A 147 -8.68 11.17 11.63
N GLN A 148 -7.49 10.66 11.26
CA GLN A 148 -7.36 9.40 10.53
C GLN A 148 -7.81 8.21 11.39
N ASP A 149 -7.37 8.17 12.65
CA ASP A 149 -7.74 7.11 13.58
C ASP A 149 -9.24 7.16 13.90
N PHE A 150 -9.78 8.36 14.13
CA PHE A 150 -11.22 8.58 14.30
C PHE A 150 -12.00 8.02 13.12
N PHE A 151 -11.60 8.38 11.89
CA PHE A 151 -12.28 7.92 10.69
C PHE A 151 -12.16 6.40 10.49
N ARG A 152 -10.96 5.82 10.68
CA ARG A 152 -10.75 4.37 10.57
C ARG A 152 -11.62 3.60 11.55
N GLU A 153 -11.72 4.07 12.79
CA GLU A 153 -12.58 3.45 13.79
C GLU A 153 -14.06 3.59 13.40
N LEU A 154 -14.48 4.76 12.94
CA LEU A 154 -15.83 5.05 12.47
C LEU A 154 -16.27 4.07 11.36
N VAL A 155 -15.39 3.80 10.40
CA VAL A 155 -15.67 2.91 9.25
C VAL A 155 -15.26 1.46 9.43
N THR A 156 -14.96 1.04 10.66
CA THR A 156 -14.51 -0.34 10.95
C THR A 156 -15.53 -1.39 10.43
N PRO A 157 -15.09 -2.41 9.66
CA PRO A 157 -15.97 -3.35 8.95
C PRO A 157 -17.08 -4.03 9.76
N LYS A 158 -16.79 -4.43 11.00
CA LYS A 158 -17.74 -5.18 11.83
C LYS A 158 -18.78 -4.28 12.50
N GLU A 159 -18.52 -2.98 12.54
CA GLU A 159 -19.27 -2.01 13.33
C GLU A 159 -19.71 -0.81 12.49
N PHE A 160 -19.61 -0.88 11.17
CA PHE A 160 -20.00 0.24 10.31
C PHE A 160 -21.53 0.36 10.30
N PRO A 161 -22.09 1.51 10.72
CA PRO A 161 -23.53 1.67 10.78
C PRO A 161 -24.16 1.73 9.38
N ARG A 162 -25.22 0.94 9.18
CA ARG A 162 -25.93 0.83 7.89
C ARG A 162 -27.06 1.85 7.73
N ASP A 163 -27.41 2.53 8.80
CA ASP A 163 -28.45 3.55 8.83
C ASP A 163 -27.89 4.90 9.30
N TYR A 164 -28.61 5.96 8.93
CA TYR A 164 -28.28 7.34 9.31
C TYR A 164 -28.14 7.50 10.84
N VAL A 165 -29.09 6.95 11.61
CA VAL A 165 -29.14 7.14 13.05
C VAL A 165 -27.99 6.39 13.72
N GLY A 166 -27.71 5.17 13.31
CA GLY A 166 -26.54 4.42 13.74
C GLY A 166 -25.23 5.15 13.43
N PHE A 167 -25.11 5.78 12.25
CA PHE A 167 -23.92 6.52 11.86
C PHE A 167 -23.64 7.69 12.80
N ILE A 168 -24.65 8.55 13.02
CA ILE A 168 -24.54 9.69 13.94
C ILE A 168 -24.28 9.22 15.38
N LYS A 169 -24.98 8.16 15.84
CA LYS A 169 -24.77 7.59 17.18
C LYS A 169 -23.33 7.11 17.38
N LYS A 170 -22.71 6.48 16.37
CA LYS A 170 -21.33 6.00 16.46
C LYS A 170 -20.36 7.17 16.61
N ILE A 171 -20.52 8.22 15.81
CA ILE A 171 -19.73 9.46 15.91
C ILE A 171 -19.81 10.05 17.33
N MET A 172 -21.03 10.20 17.86
CA MET A 172 -21.23 10.75 19.21
C MET A 172 -20.59 9.88 20.30
N LYS A 173 -20.71 8.55 20.20
CA LYS A 173 -20.10 7.61 21.16
C LYS A 173 -18.57 7.65 21.10
N GLN A 174 -17.99 7.77 19.91
CA GLN A 174 -16.53 7.89 19.75
C GLN A 174 -16.02 9.18 20.38
N MET A 175 -16.68 10.32 20.15
CA MET A 175 -16.35 11.56 20.84
C MET A 175 -16.55 11.45 22.36
N GLN A 176 -17.54 10.71 22.85
CA GLN A 176 -17.72 10.56 24.31
C GLN A 176 -16.65 9.70 24.99
N ARG A 177 -16.21 8.64 24.31
CA ARG A 177 -15.34 7.61 24.90
C ARG A 177 -13.86 7.84 24.62
N GLY A 178 -13.52 8.73 23.69
CA GLY A 178 -12.13 9.06 23.34
C GLY A 178 -12.03 10.29 22.43
N TYR A 179 -10.86 10.47 21.81
CA TYR A 179 -10.54 11.60 20.94
C TYR A 179 -10.79 12.97 21.60
N ASP A 180 -10.29 13.16 22.83
CA ASP A 180 -10.44 14.40 23.60
C ASP A 180 -9.75 15.61 22.94
N ASP A 181 -8.80 15.31 22.03
CA ASP A 181 -8.13 16.26 21.15
C ASP A 181 -9.09 16.94 20.14
N ILE A 182 -10.25 16.33 19.84
CA ILE A 182 -11.28 16.89 18.96
C ILE A 182 -12.25 17.74 19.80
N GLN A 183 -12.29 19.04 19.50
CA GLN A 183 -13.21 20.01 20.11
C GLN A 183 -14.60 19.92 19.46
N ALA A 184 -14.66 19.90 18.13
CA ALA A 184 -15.90 19.84 17.38
C ALA A 184 -15.73 19.08 16.05
N LEU A 185 -16.83 18.47 15.62
CA LEU A 185 -16.97 17.72 14.39
C LEU A 185 -18.27 18.11 13.70
N GLU A 186 -18.18 18.69 12.52
CA GLU A 186 -19.34 18.93 11.67
C GLU A 186 -19.48 17.79 10.65
N VAL A 187 -20.68 17.26 10.56
CA VAL A 187 -21.05 16.17 9.67
C VAL A 187 -22.05 16.72 8.65
N GLU A 188 -21.62 16.80 7.40
CA GLU A 188 -22.49 17.13 6.27
C GLU A 188 -22.77 15.87 5.46
N LEU A 189 -24.05 15.60 5.26
CA LEU A 189 -24.56 14.47 4.47
C LEU A 189 -25.28 15.07 3.27
N ARG A 190 -24.92 14.68 2.05
CA ARG A 190 -25.43 15.27 0.81
C ARG A 190 -25.72 14.21 -0.23
N ILE A 191 -26.97 14.12 -0.69
CA ILE A 191 -27.37 13.26 -1.80
C ILE A 191 -26.82 13.88 -3.10
N LEU A 192 -26.00 13.11 -3.81
CA LEU A 192 -25.37 13.54 -5.08
C LEU A 192 -26.24 13.16 -6.28
N GLU A 193 -26.57 11.88 -6.39
CA GLU A 193 -27.31 11.34 -7.52
C GLU A 193 -28.11 10.10 -7.12
N THR A 194 -29.10 9.77 -7.96
CA THR A 194 -29.97 8.62 -7.79
C THR A 194 -29.82 7.73 -9.01
N THR A 195 -29.34 6.50 -8.82
CA THR A 195 -29.00 5.57 -9.90
C THR A 195 -30.02 4.44 -9.99
N SER A 196 -30.20 3.87 -11.19
CA SER A 196 -31.04 2.70 -11.43
C SER A 196 -30.33 1.38 -11.10
N ALA A 197 -29.00 1.39 -11.00
CA ALA A 197 -28.17 0.23 -10.71
C ALA A 197 -27.08 0.59 -9.68
N PRO A 198 -26.64 -0.39 -8.85
CA PRO A 198 -25.49 -0.20 -7.98
C PRO A 198 -24.19 -0.06 -8.79
N PRO A 199 -23.19 0.67 -8.28
CA PRO A 199 -21.87 0.74 -8.93
C PRO A 199 -21.23 -0.65 -9.01
N SER A 200 -20.40 -0.86 -10.02
CA SER A 200 -19.57 -2.07 -10.10
C SER A 200 -18.60 -2.12 -8.93
N ARG A 201 -18.68 -3.18 -8.13
CA ARG A 201 -17.82 -3.40 -6.97
C ARG A 201 -16.40 -3.73 -7.44
N PRO A 202 -15.35 -3.01 -6.99
CA PRO A 202 -13.99 -3.47 -7.18
C PRO A 202 -13.79 -4.77 -6.38
N LEU A 203 -13.47 -5.87 -7.08
CA LEU A 203 -13.25 -7.16 -6.44
C LEU A 203 -11.99 -7.12 -5.55
N SER A 204 -12.04 -7.79 -4.40
CA SER A 204 -10.84 -8.10 -3.63
C SER A 204 -10.01 -9.17 -4.36
N ILE A 205 -8.69 -9.26 -4.10
CA ILE A 205 -7.84 -10.32 -4.69
C ILE A 205 -8.34 -11.71 -4.28
N GLU A 206 -8.89 -11.83 -3.08
CA GLU A 206 -9.49 -13.06 -2.56
C GLU A 206 -10.76 -13.44 -3.33
N ASP A 207 -11.61 -12.47 -3.67
CA ASP A 207 -12.83 -12.71 -4.46
C ASP A 207 -12.52 -13.12 -5.91
N THR A 208 -11.41 -12.65 -6.50
CA THR A 208 -11.00 -13.04 -7.86
C THR A 208 -10.51 -14.49 -7.98
N GLN A 209 -10.19 -15.17 -6.87
CA GLN A 209 -9.69 -16.56 -6.92
C GLN A 209 -10.76 -17.59 -7.31
N PHE A 210 -12.04 -17.21 -7.29
CA PHE A 210 -13.17 -18.10 -7.59
C PHE A 210 -13.84 -17.82 -8.93
N GLU A 211 -13.39 -16.81 -9.69
CA GLU A 211 -13.89 -16.56 -11.04
C GLU A 211 -13.12 -17.40 -12.06
N VAL A 212 -13.86 -18.08 -12.93
CA VAL A 212 -13.28 -18.71 -14.12
C VAL A 212 -12.71 -17.59 -14.97
N ILE A 213 -11.39 -17.57 -15.13
CA ILE A 213 -10.71 -16.57 -15.94
C ILE A 213 -11.22 -16.73 -17.38
N PRO A 214 -11.78 -15.71 -18.03
CA PRO A 214 -12.23 -15.83 -19.40
C PRO A 214 -11.05 -15.98 -20.35
N LEU A 215 -11.19 -16.85 -21.35
CA LEU A 215 -10.21 -16.98 -22.43
C LEU A 215 -10.36 -15.78 -23.38
N THR A 216 -9.44 -14.82 -23.28
CA THR A 216 -9.35 -13.67 -24.21
C THR A 216 -7.93 -13.52 -24.74
N PRO A 217 -7.73 -12.94 -25.95
CA PRO A 217 -6.41 -12.65 -26.48
C PRO A 217 -5.54 -11.80 -25.55
N GLU A 218 -6.15 -10.83 -24.88
CA GLU A 218 -5.49 -9.94 -23.92
C GLU A 218 -5.00 -10.73 -22.70
N LYS A 219 -5.82 -11.68 -22.21
CA LYS A 219 -5.45 -12.50 -21.05
C LYS A 219 -4.35 -13.50 -21.39
N VAL A 220 -4.42 -14.14 -22.56
CA VAL A 220 -3.37 -15.05 -23.02
C VAL A 220 -2.05 -14.29 -23.21
N LEU A 221 -2.10 -13.09 -23.78
CA LEU A 221 -0.92 -12.24 -23.93
C LEU A 221 -0.34 -11.85 -22.55
N GLU A 222 -1.19 -11.49 -21.58
CA GLU A 222 -0.77 -11.17 -20.22
C GLU A 222 -0.01 -12.35 -19.58
N LEU A 223 -0.53 -13.58 -19.70
CA LEU A 223 0.10 -14.77 -19.13
C LEU A 223 1.49 -15.03 -19.77
N ILE A 224 1.61 -14.83 -21.08
CA ILE A 224 2.89 -14.94 -21.81
C ILE A 224 3.88 -13.86 -21.35
N GLU A 225 3.40 -12.62 -21.16
CA GLU A 225 4.22 -11.51 -20.64
C GLU A 225 4.68 -11.77 -19.20
N GLN A 226 3.83 -12.35 -18.35
CA GLN A 226 4.18 -12.73 -16.98
C GLN A 226 5.26 -13.81 -16.93
N ALA A 227 5.21 -14.83 -17.79
CA ALA A 227 6.23 -15.87 -17.81
C ALA A 227 7.51 -15.48 -18.55
N TYR A 228 7.50 -14.41 -19.36
CA TYR A 228 8.69 -13.94 -20.09
C TYR A 228 9.88 -13.81 -19.14
N PRO A 229 11.08 -14.34 -19.45
CA PRO A 229 11.51 -14.87 -20.76
C PRO A 229 11.22 -16.35 -21.00
N ASN A 230 10.55 -17.06 -20.09
CA ASN A 230 10.24 -18.48 -20.27
C ASN A 230 9.15 -18.68 -21.33
N PRO A 231 9.35 -19.61 -22.29
CA PRO A 231 8.29 -20.03 -23.19
C PRO A 231 7.17 -20.80 -22.45
N ILE A 232 5.91 -20.60 -22.85
CA ILE A 232 4.74 -21.32 -22.33
C ILE A 232 4.10 -22.16 -23.43
N THR A 233 3.62 -23.36 -23.10
CA THR A 233 2.85 -24.21 -24.03
C THR A 233 1.34 -23.96 -23.92
N PRO A 234 0.57 -24.19 -25.00
CA PRO A 234 -0.89 -24.16 -24.97
C PRO A 234 -1.46 -25.13 -23.92
N GLU A 235 -0.85 -26.31 -23.77
CA GLU A 235 -1.20 -27.33 -22.78
C GLU A 235 -1.11 -26.78 -21.34
N ASP A 236 -0.04 -26.05 -21.02
CA ASP A 236 0.15 -25.47 -19.70
C ASP A 236 -0.85 -24.32 -19.45
N LEU A 237 -1.07 -23.44 -20.43
CA LEU A 237 -2.08 -22.38 -20.34
C LEU A 237 -3.49 -22.94 -20.13
N ALA A 238 -3.88 -23.95 -20.91
CA ALA A 238 -5.18 -24.59 -20.84
C ALA A 238 -5.41 -25.25 -19.48
N ARG A 239 -4.44 -26.04 -19.02
CA ARG A 239 -4.54 -26.72 -17.73
C ARG A 239 -4.59 -25.76 -16.55
N ASP A 240 -3.73 -24.74 -16.53
CA ASP A 240 -3.57 -23.88 -15.37
C ASP A 240 -4.73 -22.87 -15.23
N ASN A 241 -5.50 -22.62 -16.30
CA ASN A 241 -6.65 -21.71 -16.31
C ASN A 241 -8.01 -22.41 -16.55
N GLY A 242 -8.02 -23.73 -16.77
CA GLY A 242 -9.24 -24.49 -17.04
C GLY A 242 -9.86 -24.25 -18.41
N TRP A 243 -9.05 -23.95 -19.43
CA TRP A 243 -9.50 -23.71 -20.81
C TRP A 243 -9.34 -24.94 -21.71
N SER A 244 -9.94 -24.90 -22.89
CA SER A 244 -9.67 -25.86 -23.96
C SER A 244 -8.34 -25.55 -24.65
N GLU A 245 -7.49 -26.56 -24.82
CA GLU A 245 -6.20 -26.42 -25.52
C GLU A 245 -6.36 -25.94 -26.97
N GLU A 246 -7.39 -26.42 -27.66
CA GLU A 246 -7.70 -26.04 -29.05
C GLU A 246 -8.05 -24.55 -29.15
N GLU A 247 -8.85 -24.04 -28.21
CA GLU A 247 -9.24 -22.62 -28.17
C GLU A 247 -8.04 -21.74 -27.84
N VAL A 248 -7.18 -22.16 -26.89
CA VAL A 248 -5.93 -21.47 -26.57
C VAL A 248 -5.02 -21.40 -27.80
N GLN A 249 -4.89 -22.49 -28.56
CA GLN A 249 -4.08 -22.54 -29.77
C GLN A 249 -4.58 -21.55 -30.84
N GLN A 250 -5.90 -21.41 -31.01
CA GLN A 250 -6.49 -20.43 -31.93
C GLN A 250 -6.13 -18.99 -31.52
N VAL A 251 -6.24 -18.68 -30.22
CA VAL A 251 -5.86 -17.38 -29.68
C VAL A 251 -4.37 -17.10 -29.86
N LEU A 252 -3.50 -18.07 -29.58
CA LEU A 252 -2.05 -17.97 -29.79
C LEU A 252 -1.70 -17.70 -31.26
N THR A 253 -2.37 -18.36 -32.18
CA THR A 253 -2.20 -18.14 -33.63
C THR A 253 -2.60 -16.72 -34.01
N ALA A 254 -3.70 -16.20 -33.45
CA ALA A 254 -4.12 -14.82 -33.68
C ALA A 254 -3.11 -13.79 -33.13
N LEU A 255 -2.55 -14.04 -31.93
CA LEU A 255 -1.50 -13.20 -31.35
C LEU A 255 -0.20 -13.27 -32.16
N GLN A 256 0.14 -14.44 -32.70
CA GLN A 256 1.31 -14.62 -33.57
C GLN A 256 1.15 -13.86 -34.88
N ASN A 257 -0.04 -13.89 -35.48
CA ASN A 257 -0.36 -13.13 -36.70
C ASN A 257 -0.29 -11.61 -36.47
N ARG A 258 -0.59 -11.14 -35.26
CA ARG A 258 -0.38 -9.74 -34.85
C ARG A 258 1.08 -9.40 -34.55
N GLY A 259 1.99 -10.38 -34.63
CA GLY A 259 3.41 -10.23 -34.34
C GLY A 259 3.74 -10.06 -32.85
N LEU A 260 2.79 -10.35 -31.95
CA LEU A 260 2.98 -10.14 -30.51
C LEU A 260 3.72 -11.31 -29.85
N VAL A 261 3.58 -12.52 -30.39
CA VAL A 261 4.21 -13.74 -29.83
C VAL A 261 4.89 -14.55 -30.92
N LYS A 262 5.92 -15.30 -30.54
CA LYS A 262 6.70 -16.17 -31.43
C LYS A 262 6.60 -17.62 -30.98
N ALA A 263 6.34 -18.51 -31.93
CA ALA A 263 6.49 -19.95 -31.73
C ALA A 263 7.98 -20.33 -31.63
N MET A 264 8.28 -21.13 -30.61
CA MET A 264 9.58 -21.71 -30.30
C MET A 264 9.53 -23.22 -30.52
N GLU A 265 10.63 -23.91 -30.22
CA GLU A 265 10.65 -25.39 -30.26
C GLU A 265 9.58 -25.99 -29.33
N TYR A 266 9.15 -27.20 -29.66
CA TYR A 266 8.20 -28.00 -28.87
C TYR A 266 6.85 -27.32 -28.61
N ASN A 267 6.31 -26.60 -29.60
CA ASN A 267 4.99 -25.94 -29.53
C ASN A 267 4.86 -24.98 -28.33
N SER A 268 5.95 -24.28 -28.00
CA SER A 268 5.96 -23.27 -26.95
C SER A 268 5.97 -21.86 -27.54
N PHE A 269 5.46 -20.89 -26.81
CA PHE A 269 5.31 -19.51 -27.27
C PHE A 269 5.98 -18.55 -26.28
N THR A 270 6.62 -17.51 -26.80
CA THR A 270 7.21 -16.44 -26.00
C THR A 270 6.88 -15.08 -26.60
N ARG A 271 6.98 -14.01 -25.80
CA ARG A 271 6.70 -12.64 -26.23
C ARG A 271 7.73 -12.17 -27.25
N ILE A 272 7.27 -11.54 -28.33
CA ILE A 272 8.13 -10.81 -29.27
C ILE A 272 8.32 -9.38 -28.76
N HIS A 273 9.58 -8.97 -28.64
CA HIS A 273 9.94 -7.56 -28.59
C HIS A 273 10.13 -7.07 -30.02
N HIS A 274 9.28 -6.16 -30.49
CA HIS A 274 9.27 -5.70 -31.88
C HIS A 274 10.52 -4.94 -32.33
N GLU A 275 11.42 -4.55 -31.41
CA GLU A 275 12.52 -3.64 -31.74
C GLU A 275 13.94 -4.16 -31.56
N ASP A 276 14.16 -5.30 -30.92
CA ASP A 276 15.53 -5.76 -30.76
C ASP A 276 15.95 -6.59 -31.99
N LYS A 277 16.33 -5.89 -33.07
CA LYS A 277 17.16 -6.48 -34.14
C LYS A 277 18.47 -7.09 -33.60
N ASP A 278 18.79 -6.83 -32.33
CA ASP A 278 19.94 -7.31 -31.58
C ASP A 278 19.59 -8.22 -30.37
N ILE A 279 18.42 -8.91 -30.33
CA ILE A 279 18.26 -10.02 -29.35
C ILE A 279 19.24 -11.13 -29.73
N LYS A 280 20.32 -11.22 -28.97
CA LYS A 280 21.34 -12.27 -29.12
C LYS A 280 20.94 -13.45 -28.26
N VAL A 281 20.42 -14.50 -28.90
CA VAL A 281 20.17 -15.78 -28.23
C VAL A 281 21.53 -16.46 -27.98
N VAL A 282 21.87 -16.67 -26.72
CA VAL A 282 23.17 -17.20 -26.31
C VAL A 282 23.03 -18.44 -25.43
N LYS A 283 23.92 -19.43 -25.61
CA LYS A 283 24.02 -20.58 -24.68
C LYS A 283 24.62 -20.17 -23.34
N GLN A 284 25.57 -19.24 -23.37
CA GLN A 284 26.24 -18.65 -22.23
C GLN A 284 26.50 -17.17 -22.51
N MET A 285 26.43 -16.34 -21.48
CA MET A 285 26.76 -14.92 -21.62
C MET A 285 28.19 -14.76 -22.13
N PRO A 286 28.42 -13.91 -23.16
CA PRO A 286 29.77 -13.61 -23.61
C PRO A 286 30.62 -13.07 -22.45
N THR A 287 31.90 -13.41 -22.45
CA THR A 287 32.85 -12.82 -21.50
C THR A 287 33.00 -11.34 -21.82
N ILE A 288 32.49 -10.48 -20.93
CA ILE A 288 32.61 -9.03 -21.07
C ILE A 288 33.92 -8.60 -20.40
N ALA A 289 34.73 -7.83 -21.12
CA ALA A 289 35.97 -7.24 -20.60
C ALA A 289 35.70 -6.48 -19.30
N SER A 290 36.64 -6.53 -18.34
CA SER A 290 36.43 -5.98 -16.99
C SER A 290 35.96 -4.51 -16.99
N ASN A 291 36.56 -3.67 -17.84
CA ASN A 291 36.19 -2.25 -18.00
C ASN A 291 34.84 -2.04 -18.71
N LYS A 292 34.27 -3.09 -19.31
CA LYS A 292 32.96 -3.07 -19.95
C LYS A 292 31.86 -3.69 -19.10
N GLN A 293 32.19 -4.26 -17.95
CA GLN A 293 31.22 -4.84 -17.04
C GLN A 293 30.31 -3.75 -16.44
N PRO A 294 29.01 -4.03 -16.28
CA PRO A 294 28.09 -3.12 -15.62
C PRO A 294 28.39 -3.03 -14.13
N THR A 295 28.17 -1.83 -13.57
CA THR A 295 28.34 -1.57 -12.13
C THR A 295 27.00 -1.45 -11.40
N ILE A 296 25.91 -1.36 -12.17
CA ILE A 296 24.55 -1.24 -11.64
C ILE A 296 23.68 -2.34 -12.25
N ALA A 297 22.96 -3.06 -11.39
CA ALA A 297 21.92 -4.00 -11.79
C ALA A 297 20.53 -3.42 -11.52
N ILE A 298 19.60 -3.62 -12.45
CA ILE A 298 18.18 -3.30 -12.30
C ILE A 298 17.38 -4.60 -12.41
N ILE A 299 16.57 -4.87 -11.40
CA ILE A 299 15.71 -6.06 -11.34
C ILE A 299 14.25 -5.60 -11.40
N THR A 300 13.51 -6.12 -12.37
CA THR A 300 12.07 -5.92 -12.53
C THR A 300 11.34 -7.25 -12.47
N ALA A 301 10.05 -7.25 -12.17
CA ALA A 301 9.26 -8.46 -12.04
C ALA A 301 8.15 -8.59 -13.09
N GLN A 302 7.53 -7.48 -13.46
CA GLN A 302 6.50 -7.42 -14.49
C GLN A 302 7.08 -7.00 -15.85
N TYR A 303 6.35 -7.35 -16.92
CA TYR A 303 6.79 -7.06 -18.28
C TYR A 303 6.76 -5.55 -18.60
N CYS A 304 5.72 -4.83 -18.15
CA CYS A 304 5.62 -3.38 -18.29
C CYS A 304 6.75 -2.63 -17.59
N GLU A 305 7.20 -3.12 -16.43
CA GLU A 305 8.36 -2.59 -15.70
C GLU A 305 9.64 -2.75 -16.51
N LYS A 306 9.85 -3.92 -17.13
CA LYS A 306 11.00 -4.17 -18.01
C LYS A 306 11.01 -3.22 -19.20
N LEU A 307 9.87 -3.03 -19.86
CA LEU A 307 9.73 -2.08 -20.97
C LEU A 307 10.04 -0.64 -20.53
N ALA A 308 9.49 -0.22 -19.38
CA ALA A 308 9.73 1.11 -18.82
C ALA A 308 11.21 1.35 -18.50
N VAL A 309 11.88 0.38 -17.86
CA VAL A 309 13.32 0.44 -17.57
C VAL A 309 14.14 0.47 -18.87
N ASP A 310 13.84 -0.39 -19.83
CA ASP A 310 14.58 -0.45 -21.10
C ASP A 310 14.41 0.80 -21.97
N ALA A 311 13.35 1.58 -21.77
CA ALA A 311 13.15 2.87 -22.42
C ALA A 311 14.07 3.96 -21.83
N MET A 312 14.59 3.75 -20.62
CA MET A 312 15.54 4.67 -19.96
C MET A 312 16.99 4.47 -20.39
N LEU A 313 17.32 3.29 -20.95
CA LEU A 313 18.67 2.90 -21.37
C LEU A 313 19.03 3.45 -22.75
N GLU A 314 20.29 3.83 -22.88
CA GLU A 314 20.94 4.19 -24.14
C GLU A 314 21.89 3.07 -24.59
N ASN A 315 22.13 2.94 -25.91
CA ASN A 315 23.06 1.97 -26.50
C ASN A 315 22.82 0.53 -26.00
N LYS A 316 21.55 0.08 -26.01
CA LYS A 316 21.17 -1.17 -25.39
C LYS A 316 21.39 -2.40 -26.27
N GLU A 317 21.82 -3.50 -25.66
CA GLU A 317 21.88 -4.84 -26.27
C GLU A 317 21.20 -5.85 -25.34
N THR A 318 20.30 -6.66 -25.90
CA THR A 318 19.56 -7.67 -25.14
C THR A 318 20.10 -9.08 -25.43
N PHE A 319 20.42 -9.81 -24.38
CA PHE A 319 20.84 -11.21 -24.43
C PHE A 319 19.77 -12.09 -23.80
N VAL A 320 19.35 -13.12 -24.52
CA VAL A 320 18.42 -14.11 -24.00
C VAL A 320 19.12 -15.47 -23.95
N ARG A 321 19.17 -16.04 -22.75
CA ARG A 321 19.70 -17.38 -22.54
C ARG A 321 18.54 -18.34 -22.34
N TYR A 322 18.26 -19.14 -23.36
CA TYR A 322 17.35 -20.28 -23.25
C TYR A 322 18.14 -21.51 -22.79
N THR A 323 17.71 -22.13 -21.70
CA THR A 323 18.18 -23.47 -21.33
C THR A 323 17.35 -24.51 -22.08
N THR A 324 17.95 -25.16 -23.07
CA THR A 324 17.35 -26.30 -23.77
C THR A 324 17.09 -27.46 -22.82
N VAL A 325 15.90 -28.05 -22.92
CA VAL A 325 15.49 -29.30 -22.25
C VAL A 325 16.39 -30.46 -22.68
N GLY A 326 16.79 -31.30 -21.72
CA GLY A 326 17.35 -32.61 -22.03
C GLY A 326 16.32 -33.43 -22.81
N THR A 327 16.74 -34.02 -23.94
CA THR A 327 15.93 -34.94 -24.72
C THR A 327 15.55 -36.13 -23.84
N SER A 328 14.27 -36.24 -23.48
CA SER A 328 13.75 -37.44 -22.82
C SER A 328 13.70 -38.59 -23.85
N ALA A 329 14.84 -39.23 -24.05
CA ALA A 329 14.97 -40.52 -24.71
C ALA A 329 16.20 -41.25 -24.16
N GLU A 330 16.29 -41.42 -22.83
CA GLU A 330 17.04 -42.56 -22.32
C GLU A 330 16.20 -43.80 -22.62
N LYS A 331 16.62 -44.54 -23.67
CA LYS A 331 16.18 -45.92 -23.84
C LYS A 331 16.74 -46.69 -22.63
N ASP A 332 15.87 -47.15 -21.75
CA ASP A 332 16.26 -48.16 -20.77
C ASP A 332 16.87 -49.36 -21.51
N VAL A 333 18.00 -49.86 -21.02
CA VAL A 333 18.74 -51.01 -21.56
C VAL A 333 17.89 -52.29 -21.63
N ASN A 334 16.69 -52.29 -21.04
CA ASN A 334 15.81 -53.45 -20.91
C ASN A 334 14.46 -53.37 -21.63
N GLY A 335 14.24 -52.42 -22.55
CA GLY A 335 13.14 -52.49 -23.52
C GLY A 335 11.69 -52.53 -22.97
N LEU A 336 11.47 -52.25 -21.68
CA LEU A 336 10.13 -52.12 -21.11
C LEU A 336 9.71 -50.65 -21.05
N GLU A 337 8.80 -50.26 -21.96
CA GLU A 337 8.15 -48.95 -21.96
C GLU A 337 7.24 -48.79 -20.74
N ARG A 338 7.77 -48.28 -19.62
CA ARG A 338 6.90 -47.65 -18.62
C ARG A 338 6.45 -46.30 -19.16
N ARG A 339 5.26 -46.26 -19.77
CA ARG A 339 4.49 -45.03 -20.08
C ARG A 339 4.16 -44.25 -18.80
N ARG A 340 5.16 -43.62 -18.19
CA ARG A 340 4.97 -42.38 -17.42
C ARG A 340 5.47 -41.29 -18.34
N GLN A 341 4.56 -40.59 -19.01
CA GLN A 341 4.88 -39.32 -19.68
C GLN A 341 5.44 -38.37 -18.61
N LYS A 342 6.77 -38.38 -18.44
CA LYS A 342 7.44 -37.40 -17.59
C LYS A 342 7.28 -36.05 -18.28
N LYS A 343 6.61 -35.11 -17.60
CA LYS A 343 6.41 -33.71 -18.04
C LYS A 343 7.74 -33.16 -18.55
N LYS A 344 7.82 -32.79 -19.84
CA LYS A 344 8.99 -32.12 -20.41
C LYS A 344 9.02 -30.70 -19.83
N ARG A 345 10.08 -30.34 -19.12
CA ARG A 345 10.18 -29.06 -18.40
C ARG A 345 11.29 -28.22 -18.99
N PHE A 346 10.96 -27.11 -19.66
CA PHE A 346 11.93 -26.10 -20.03
C PHE A 346 12.72 -25.64 -18.80
N GLY A 347 14.04 -25.51 -18.95
CA GLY A 347 14.84 -24.90 -17.89
C GLY A 347 14.56 -23.39 -17.79
N GLU A 348 15.02 -22.78 -16.70
CA GLU A 348 14.91 -21.35 -16.46
C GLU A 348 15.66 -20.53 -17.51
N SER A 349 14.92 -19.72 -18.26
CA SER A 349 15.48 -18.75 -19.22
C SER A 349 15.79 -17.43 -18.52
N ASN A 350 16.83 -16.74 -18.98
CA ASN A 350 17.21 -15.43 -18.44
C ASN A 350 17.29 -14.41 -19.56
N VAL A 351 16.92 -13.16 -19.25
CA VAL A 351 17.04 -12.02 -20.16
C VAL A 351 17.88 -10.93 -19.49
N TYR A 352 18.90 -10.45 -20.19
CA TYR A 352 19.75 -9.36 -19.74
C TYR A 352 19.79 -8.28 -20.80
N THR A 353 19.40 -7.06 -20.47
CA THR A 353 19.61 -5.91 -21.35
C THR A 353 20.71 -5.05 -20.77
N LEU A 354 21.83 -4.98 -21.48
CA LEU A 354 22.94 -4.11 -21.14
C LEU A 354 22.77 -2.78 -21.84
N GLY A 355 23.23 -1.70 -21.22
CA GLY A 355 23.23 -0.37 -21.82
C GLY A 355 23.83 0.66 -20.86
N ASN A 356 23.59 1.94 -21.12
CA ASN A 356 24.08 3.03 -20.29
C ASN A 356 22.94 3.91 -19.80
N ILE A 357 23.10 4.45 -18.59
CA ILE A 357 22.32 5.58 -18.07
C ILE A 357 23.32 6.61 -17.57
N GLY A 358 23.40 7.77 -18.24
CA GLY A 358 24.43 8.75 -17.98
C GLY A 358 25.83 8.13 -18.13
N ALA A 359 26.68 8.28 -17.11
CA ALA A 359 28.03 7.72 -17.09
C ALA A 359 28.09 6.24 -16.64
N HIS A 360 26.97 5.64 -16.27
CA HIS A 360 26.95 4.31 -15.66
C HIS A 360 26.57 3.22 -16.65
N ARG A 361 27.29 2.10 -16.59
CA ARG A 361 26.96 0.87 -17.30
C ARG A 361 25.96 0.05 -16.50
N ILE A 362 24.88 -0.33 -17.15
CA ILE A 362 23.70 -0.92 -16.54
C ILE A 362 23.47 -2.32 -17.11
N VAL A 363 23.01 -3.23 -16.27
CA VAL A 363 22.32 -4.44 -16.70
C VAL A 363 20.92 -4.50 -16.10
N SER A 364 19.89 -4.63 -16.92
CA SER A 364 18.52 -4.88 -16.47
C SER A 364 18.11 -6.33 -16.73
N THR A 365 17.32 -6.91 -15.82
CA THR A 365 16.71 -8.24 -15.98
C THR A 365 15.26 -8.21 -15.53
N LYS A 366 14.45 -9.10 -16.13
CA LYS A 366 13.10 -9.40 -15.65
C LYS A 366 13.11 -10.77 -14.97
N LEU A 367 12.49 -10.85 -13.80
CA LEU A 367 12.27 -12.10 -13.11
C LEU A 367 11.37 -13.06 -13.93
N PRO A 368 11.69 -14.37 -13.94
CA PRO A 368 11.02 -15.35 -14.79
C PRO A 368 9.61 -15.73 -14.34
N SER A 369 9.33 -15.55 -13.05
CA SER A 369 8.06 -15.88 -12.45
C SER A 369 7.81 -14.99 -11.25
N VAL A 370 6.55 -14.67 -11.07
CA VAL A 370 6.04 -13.76 -10.06
C VAL A 370 5.23 -14.58 -9.06
N GLY A 371 5.44 -14.33 -7.76
CA GLY A 371 4.60 -14.86 -6.70
C GLY A 371 5.36 -15.48 -5.54
N SER A 372 4.62 -15.82 -4.50
CA SER A 372 5.13 -16.35 -3.24
C SER A 372 5.16 -17.87 -3.15
N ASN A 373 4.75 -18.57 -4.21
CA ASN A 373 4.88 -20.03 -4.23
C ASN A 373 6.37 -20.41 -4.26
N ARG A 374 6.69 -21.61 -3.79
CA ARG A 374 8.10 -22.02 -3.60
C ARG A 374 8.86 -22.06 -4.93
N GLU A 375 8.19 -22.38 -6.02
CA GLU A 375 8.81 -22.48 -7.35
C GLU A 375 9.21 -21.09 -7.87
N ALA A 376 8.31 -20.10 -7.80
CA ALA A 376 8.57 -18.72 -8.17
C ALA A 376 9.65 -18.10 -7.28
N MET A 377 9.58 -18.26 -5.95
CA MET A 377 10.62 -17.74 -5.06
C MET A 377 12.01 -18.31 -5.39
N THR A 378 12.09 -19.61 -5.68
CA THR A 378 13.35 -20.27 -6.03
C THR A 378 13.89 -19.77 -7.36
N ALA A 379 13.04 -19.68 -8.39
CA ALA A 379 13.42 -19.19 -9.72
C ALA A 379 13.89 -17.73 -9.69
N THR A 380 13.21 -16.89 -8.92
CA THR A 380 13.56 -15.48 -8.71
C THR A 380 14.88 -15.31 -7.97
N GLY A 381 15.11 -16.08 -6.90
CA GLY A 381 16.39 -16.06 -6.17
C GLY A 381 17.55 -16.57 -7.03
N ASN A 382 17.32 -17.65 -7.80
CA ASN A 382 18.29 -18.18 -8.75
C ASN A 382 18.65 -17.15 -9.82
N THR A 383 17.66 -16.48 -10.41
CA THR A 383 17.87 -15.44 -11.43
C THR A 383 18.70 -14.29 -10.87
N THR A 384 18.37 -13.83 -9.66
CA THR A 384 19.11 -12.77 -8.97
C THR A 384 20.56 -13.18 -8.69
N THR A 385 20.77 -14.39 -8.17
CA THR A 385 22.11 -14.92 -7.90
C THR A 385 22.92 -15.10 -9.19
N ARG A 386 22.29 -15.54 -10.28
CA ARG A 386 22.94 -15.67 -11.60
C ARG A 386 23.33 -14.32 -12.19
N LEU A 387 22.49 -13.30 -12.05
CA LEU A 387 22.80 -11.93 -12.47
C LEU A 387 24.07 -11.45 -11.75
N LEU A 388 24.07 -11.50 -10.41
CA LEU A 388 25.17 -11.00 -9.59
C LEU A 388 26.47 -11.82 -9.75
N GLY A 389 26.35 -13.13 -10.04
CA GLY A 389 27.49 -13.99 -10.34
C GLY A 389 28.06 -13.81 -11.75
N THR A 390 27.22 -13.45 -12.73
CA THR A 390 27.64 -13.18 -14.12
C THR A 390 28.30 -11.81 -14.24
N PHE A 391 27.74 -10.81 -13.57
CA PHE A 391 28.21 -9.43 -13.59
C PHE A 391 28.83 -9.06 -12.24
N GLN A 392 30.03 -9.58 -11.99
CA GLN A 392 30.66 -9.52 -10.67
C GLN A 392 31.02 -8.09 -10.22
N LYS A 393 31.11 -7.14 -11.15
CA LYS A 393 31.39 -5.72 -10.90
C LYS A 393 30.15 -4.89 -10.52
N VAL A 394 28.97 -5.52 -10.43
CA VAL A 394 27.76 -4.85 -9.96
C VAL A 394 27.90 -4.54 -8.47
N ASP A 395 27.93 -3.26 -8.12
CA ASP A 395 28.00 -2.80 -6.72
C ASP A 395 26.66 -2.24 -6.23
N TYR A 396 25.83 -1.74 -7.15
CA TYR A 396 24.53 -1.12 -6.85
C TYR A 396 23.39 -1.93 -7.46
N VAL A 397 22.35 -2.22 -6.66
CA VAL A 397 21.17 -2.96 -7.13
C VAL A 397 19.90 -2.13 -6.96
N PHE A 398 19.19 -1.92 -8.06
CA PHE A 398 17.87 -1.27 -8.08
C PHE A 398 16.79 -2.32 -8.27
N ILE A 399 15.80 -2.35 -7.38
CA ILE A 399 14.58 -3.12 -7.55
C ILE A 399 13.49 -2.16 -7.99
N VAL A 400 13.14 -2.18 -9.27
CA VAL A 400 12.23 -1.21 -9.88
C VAL A 400 10.97 -1.91 -10.33
N GLY A 401 9.83 -1.38 -9.93
CA GLY A 401 8.57 -1.95 -10.36
C GLY A 401 7.36 -1.18 -9.88
N VAL A 402 6.20 -1.82 -9.92
CA VAL A 402 4.97 -1.29 -9.36
C VAL A 402 4.74 -1.78 -7.93
N ALA A 403 3.91 -1.05 -7.18
CA ALA A 403 3.43 -1.46 -5.87
C ALA A 403 2.03 -0.88 -5.60
N GLY A 404 1.40 -1.37 -4.54
CA GLY A 404 0.19 -0.78 -3.98
C GLY A 404 0.54 0.35 -3.03
N GLY A 405 -0.16 1.48 -3.13
CA GLY A 405 0.02 2.62 -2.22
C GLY A 405 -0.73 2.41 -0.91
N VAL A 406 -0.16 2.90 0.19
CA VAL A 406 -0.84 2.99 1.48
C VAL A 406 -1.39 4.40 1.64
N PRO A 407 -2.72 4.59 1.53
CA PRO A 407 -3.29 5.93 1.56
C PRO A 407 -3.38 6.49 2.99
N HIS A 408 -3.07 7.78 3.10
CA HIS A 408 -3.43 8.61 4.26
C HIS A 408 -4.68 9.42 3.92
N TYR A 409 -5.77 9.30 4.68
CA TYR A 409 -7.06 9.91 4.28
C TYR A 409 -7.18 11.40 4.62
N THR A 410 -6.31 11.89 5.49
CA THR A 410 -6.42 13.23 6.12
C THR A 410 -5.20 14.13 5.91
N ASP A 411 -4.01 13.60 5.59
CA ASP A 411 -2.78 14.37 5.39
C ASP A 411 -2.33 14.23 3.93
N TYR A 412 -2.43 15.32 3.16
CA TYR A 412 -2.00 15.37 1.77
C TYR A 412 -0.52 15.01 1.56
N ARG A 413 0.36 15.34 2.52
CA ARG A 413 1.81 15.15 2.41
C ARG A 413 2.20 13.69 2.60
N LYS A 414 1.49 12.97 3.46
CA LYS A 414 1.68 11.52 3.69
C LYS A 414 0.83 10.65 2.76
N HIS A 415 -0.13 11.26 2.07
CA HIS A 415 -1.05 10.55 1.21
C HIS A 415 -0.38 10.14 -0.10
N VAL A 416 -0.21 8.85 -0.32
CA VAL A 416 0.29 8.26 -1.56
C VAL A 416 -0.87 8.07 -2.55
N ARG A 417 -0.69 8.50 -3.81
CA ARG A 417 -1.69 8.41 -4.90
C ARG A 417 -1.26 7.49 -6.03
N LEU A 418 -2.20 7.13 -6.91
CA LEU A 418 -1.84 6.41 -8.13
C LEU A 418 -0.99 7.30 -9.05
N GLY A 419 0.08 6.73 -9.58
CA GLY A 419 1.09 7.44 -10.38
C GLY A 419 2.15 8.18 -9.56
N ASP A 420 2.07 8.20 -8.23
CA ASP A 420 3.20 8.58 -7.37
C ASP A 420 4.27 7.48 -7.36
N VAL A 421 5.47 7.81 -6.88
CA VAL A 421 6.58 6.86 -6.69
C VAL A 421 6.99 6.84 -5.23
N VAL A 422 7.10 5.65 -4.64
CA VAL A 422 7.62 5.43 -3.29
C VAL A 422 9.01 4.82 -3.41
N ILE A 423 9.98 5.41 -2.69
CA ILE A 423 11.35 4.92 -2.59
C ILE A 423 11.58 4.40 -1.18
N SER A 424 12.18 3.21 -1.08
CA SER A 424 12.53 2.62 0.21
C SER A 424 13.51 3.51 0.97
N HIS A 425 13.08 4.07 2.09
CA HIS A 425 13.85 4.99 2.93
C HIS A 425 13.41 4.85 4.39
N PRO A 426 14.30 5.03 5.38
CA PRO A 426 13.91 5.04 6.80
C PRO A 426 12.82 6.06 7.10
N ASP A 427 11.90 5.71 7.99
CA ASP A 427 10.91 6.66 8.49
C ASP A 427 11.57 7.61 9.49
N ILE A 428 12.09 8.73 8.97
CA ILE A 428 12.82 9.77 9.71
C ILE A 428 12.07 10.21 10.98
N LYS A 429 10.73 10.16 10.98
CA LYS A 429 9.91 10.67 12.09
C LYS A 429 9.74 9.66 13.21
N ARG A 430 9.61 8.36 12.90
CA ARG A 430 9.65 7.31 13.93
C ARG A 430 10.99 7.28 14.65
N THR A 431 12.08 7.50 13.94
CA THR A 431 13.42 7.63 14.53
C THR A 431 13.51 8.78 15.53
N SER A 432 12.83 9.93 15.26
CA SER A 432 12.88 11.12 16.14
C SER A 432 11.97 11.07 17.38
N VAL A 433 10.85 10.33 17.36
CA VAL A 433 9.91 10.26 18.50
C VAL A 433 10.44 9.36 19.63
N LEU A 434 11.52 8.62 19.38
CA LEU A 434 12.13 7.68 20.33
C LEU A 434 13.24 8.31 21.20
N GLU A 435 13.45 9.62 21.12
CA GLU A 435 14.35 10.38 22.02
C GLU A 435 13.94 10.32 23.51
N ASN A 436 12.77 9.74 23.84
CA ASN A 436 12.32 9.45 25.22
C ASN A 436 12.73 8.07 25.76
N GLY A 437 13.74 7.41 25.19
CA GLY A 437 14.40 6.25 25.83
C GLY A 437 13.71 4.89 25.66
N HIS A 438 12.73 4.78 24.77
CA HIS A 438 12.25 3.49 24.27
C HIS A 438 12.77 3.31 22.85
N SER A 439 13.75 2.43 22.65
CA SER A 439 14.22 2.06 21.31
C SER A 439 13.07 1.47 20.48
N ASN A 440 13.02 1.78 19.17
CA ASN A 440 12.22 0.99 18.23
C ASN A 440 12.60 -0.48 18.44
N PRO A 441 11.67 -1.39 18.79
CA PRO A 441 11.99 -2.81 18.97
C PRO A 441 12.65 -3.42 17.72
N TRP A 442 12.46 -2.77 16.57
CA TRP A 442 12.95 -3.17 15.25
C TRP A 442 14.08 -2.29 14.71
N GLY A 443 14.72 -1.41 15.50
CA GLY A 443 15.86 -0.60 15.05
C GLY A 443 15.51 0.57 14.10
N ASP A 444 16.30 1.64 14.14
CA ASP A 444 15.98 2.92 13.48
C ASP A 444 16.29 2.96 11.98
N ASP A 445 17.06 1.99 11.47
CA ASP A 445 17.55 1.96 10.09
C ASP A 445 16.76 1.01 9.17
N GLN A 446 15.73 0.33 9.68
CA GLN A 446 15.00 -0.71 8.95
C GLN A 446 13.78 -0.11 8.23
N PHE A 447 13.64 -0.38 6.93
CA PHE A 447 12.55 0.22 6.14
C PHE A 447 12.02 -0.64 5.00
N VAL A 448 12.52 -1.86 4.84
CA VAL A 448 11.90 -2.87 3.98
C VAL A 448 11.50 -4.05 4.85
N TYR A 449 10.19 -4.32 4.93
CA TYR A 449 9.62 -5.32 5.83
C TYR A 449 9.00 -6.44 5.01
N VAL A 450 9.45 -7.68 5.19
CA VAL A 450 8.94 -8.83 4.44
C VAL A 450 8.31 -9.84 5.39
N TYR A 451 6.99 -9.98 5.32
CA TYR A 451 6.26 -10.98 6.09
C TYR A 451 6.49 -12.39 5.55
N ASN A 452 6.95 -13.30 6.42
CA ASN A 452 7.13 -14.70 6.09
C ASN A 452 6.04 -15.56 6.73
N SER A 453 5.11 -16.06 5.90
CA SER A 453 3.99 -16.91 6.32
C SER A 453 4.39 -18.18 7.06
N ARG A 454 5.59 -18.72 6.80
CA ARG A 454 6.06 -19.96 7.42
C ARG A 454 6.55 -19.76 8.85
N GLY A 455 7.15 -18.60 9.13
CA GLY A 455 7.67 -18.26 10.46
C GLY A 455 6.71 -17.48 11.33
N ARG A 456 5.69 -16.84 10.73
CA ARG A 456 4.93 -15.75 11.38
C ARG A 456 5.86 -14.66 11.91
N GLU A 457 6.93 -14.41 11.15
CA GLU A 457 7.97 -13.43 11.45
C GLU A 457 8.08 -12.45 10.30
N VAL A 458 8.44 -11.22 10.64
CA VAL A 458 8.75 -10.16 9.67
C VAL A 458 10.27 -10.10 9.56
N LYS A 459 10.79 -10.44 8.38
CA LYS A 459 12.18 -10.17 8.04
C LYS A 459 12.34 -8.71 7.67
N THR A 460 13.49 -8.15 7.96
CA THR A 460 13.79 -6.74 7.68
C THR A 460 15.04 -6.61 6.84
N TYR A 461 15.03 -5.63 5.94
CA TYR A 461 16.10 -5.40 4.99
C TYR A 461 16.39 -3.90 4.90
N PHE A 462 17.68 -3.59 4.85
CA PHE A 462 18.22 -2.25 4.64
C PHE A 462 19.65 -2.40 4.09
N PRO A 463 20.11 -1.48 3.24
CA PRO A 463 21.48 -1.50 2.74
C PRO A 463 22.45 -1.08 3.83
N VAL A 464 23.65 -1.65 3.84
CA VAL A 464 24.74 -1.21 4.73
C VAL A 464 25.23 0.17 4.29
N ASN A 465 25.21 0.46 2.99
CA ASN A 465 25.54 1.77 2.43
C ASN A 465 24.26 2.48 1.91
N PRO A 466 23.78 3.52 2.60
CA PRO A 466 22.55 4.23 2.23
C PRO A 466 22.76 5.33 1.18
N CYS A 467 23.87 5.34 0.42
CA CYS A 467 24.17 6.43 -0.52
C CYS A 467 23.05 6.66 -1.56
N LEU A 468 22.39 5.59 -2.04
CA LEU A 468 21.28 5.70 -2.98
C LEU A 468 20.05 6.37 -2.33
N GLN A 469 19.81 6.10 -1.05
CA GLN A 469 18.73 6.71 -0.26
C GLN A 469 19.00 8.20 -0.03
N GLU A 470 20.25 8.58 0.25
CA GLU A 470 20.63 9.99 0.40
C GLU A 470 20.51 10.78 -0.90
N ILE A 471 20.87 10.18 -2.04
CA ILE A 471 20.65 10.79 -3.36
C ILE A 471 19.14 10.97 -3.63
N ALA A 472 18.33 9.95 -3.34
CA ALA A 472 16.88 10.04 -3.48
C ALA A 472 16.28 11.14 -2.60
N LYS A 473 16.76 11.27 -1.36
CA LYS A 473 16.37 12.33 -0.43
C LYS A 473 16.75 13.72 -0.92
N TYR A 474 17.97 13.88 -1.39
CA TYR A 474 18.41 15.12 -2.01
C TYR A 474 17.51 15.51 -3.19
N LEU A 475 17.23 14.57 -4.10
CA LEU A 475 16.36 14.79 -5.27
C LEU A 475 14.92 15.15 -4.87
N GLN A 476 14.36 14.53 -3.83
CA GLN A 476 13.02 14.85 -3.34
C GLN A 476 12.95 16.27 -2.75
N MET A 477 14.01 16.72 -2.07
CA MET A 477 14.08 18.05 -1.45
C MET A 477 14.30 19.19 -2.47
N GLN A 478 14.72 18.88 -3.70
CA GLN A 478 14.85 19.88 -4.75
C GLN A 478 13.45 20.34 -5.23
N HIS A 479 13.02 21.53 -4.82
CA HIS A 479 11.70 22.05 -5.16
C HIS A 479 11.61 22.55 -6.61
N VAL A 480 12.74 22.93 -7.22
CA VAL A 480 12.78 23.63 -8.53
C VAL A 480 13.09 22.69 -9.70
N LYS A 481 13.86 21.62 -9.49
CA LYS A 481 14.31 20.73 -10.56
C LYS A 481 13.92 19.29 -10.26
N LYS A 482 12.89 18.81 -10.94
CA LYS A 482 12.39 17.43 -10.88
C LYS A 482 12.80 16.67 -12.15
N PRO A 483 14.04 16.14 -12.24
CA PRO A 483 14.56 15.56 -13.48
C PRO A 483 13.74 14.39 -14.00
N TRP A 484 13.05 13.66 -13.13
CA TRP A 484 12.19 12.53 -13.50
C TRP A 484 11.04 12.95 -14.41
N GLU A 485 10.59 14.20 -14.38
CA GLU A 485 9.51 14.67 -15.27
C GLU A 485 9.96 14.69 -16.74
N ASN A 486 11.20 15.10 -16.99
CA ASN A 486 11.77 15.08 -18.33
C ASN A 486 11.99 13.64 -18.80
N TYR A 487 12.58 12.79 -17.94
CA TYR A 487 12.80 11.39 -18.29
C TYR A 487 11.49 10.62 -18.50
N LEU A 488 10.42 10.98 -17.77
CA LEU A 488 9.08 10.42 -17.97
C LEU A 488 8.53 10.81 -19.35
N LYS A 489 8.67 12.09 -19.76
CA LYS A 489 8.25 12.55 -21.10
C LYS A 489 9.06 11.89 -22.21
N ASP A 490 10.38 11.80 -22.07
CA ASP A 490 11.26 11.16 -23.05
C ASP A 490 10.96 9.65 -23.16
N GLY A 491 10.83 8.97 -22.02
CA GLY A 491 10.47 7.55 -21.97
C GLY A 491 9.09 7.27 -22.55
N LEU A 492 8.11 8.16 -22.32
CA LEU A 492 6.78 8.04 -22.93
C LEU A 492 6.86 8.14 -24.45
N LYS A 493 7.60 9.11 -24.98
CA LYS A 493 7.80 9.26 -26.42
C LYS A 493 8.44 8.01 -27.02
N HIS A 494 9.50 7.51 -26.38
CA HIS A 494 10.13 6.26 -26.80
C HIS A 494 9.11 5.10 -26.79
N LEU A 495 8.32 4.93 -25.73
CA LEU A 495 7.39 3.81 -25.65
C LEU A 495 6.20 3.92 -26.61
N GLN A 496 5.71 5.13 -26.90
CA GLN A 496 4.63 5.37 -27.88
C GLN A 496 5.03 5.03 -29.30
N GLU A 497 6.28 5.30 -29.68
CA GLU A 497 6.81 4.96 -31.01
C GLU A 497 7.04 3.45 -31.18
N ARG A 498 7.17 2.71 -30.06
CA ARG A 498 7.85 1.39 -30.02
C ARG A 498 7.04 0.25 -29.43
N THR A 499 5.94 0.54 -28.74
CA THR A 499 5.12 -0.46 -28.05
C THR A 499 3.63 -0.21 -28.27
N ILE A 500 2.85 -1.30 -28.27
CA ILE A 500 1.38 -1.22 -28.29
C ILE A 500 0.78 -0.88 -26.93
N ASN A 501 1.57 -1.00 -25.87
CA ASN A 501 1.14 -0.76 -24.50
C ASN A 501 1.01 0.74 -24.25
N ASP A 502 -0.14 1.16 -23.73
CA ASP A 502 -0.36 2.56 -23.38
C ASP A 502 0.33 2.90 -22.06
N PHE A 503 1.36 3.73 -22.12
CA PHE A 503 2.07 4.28 -20.96
C PHE A 503 1.64 5.71 -20.61
N THR A 504 0.64 6.26 -21.30
CA THR A 504 0.11 7.59 -20.96
C THR A 504 -0.54 7.59 -19.59
N ARG A 505 -0.58 8.76 -18.97
CA ARG A 505 -1.20 8.90 -17.66
C ARG A 505 -2.72 8.67 -17.76
N PRO A 506 -3.28 7.73 -16.97
CA PRO A 506 -4.73 7.57 -16.90
C PRO A 506 -5.41 8.83 -16.37
N ALA A 507 -6.67 9.03 -16.76
CA ALA A 507 -7.44 10.18 -16.30
C ALA A 507 -7.55 10.25 -14.77
N ALA A 508 -7.46 11.45 -14.20
CA ALA A 508 -7.44 11.67 -12.74
C ALA A 508 -8.66 11.10 -12.01
N ASN A 509 -9.83 11.03 -12.65
CA ASN A 509 -11.06 10.44 -12.06
C ASN A 509 -11.02 8.91 -11.91
N THR A 510 -9.94 8.28 -12.38
CA THR A 510 -9.70 6.83 -12.30
C THR A 510 -8.80 6.46 -11.13
N ASP A 511 -8.20 7.46 -10.47
CA ASP A 511 -7.63 7.31 -9.13
C ASP A 511 -8.78 7.36 -8.12
N LYS A 512 -9.08 6.22 -7.50
CA LYS A 512 -10.18 6.06 -6.55
C LYS A 512 -9.73 5.26 -5.33
N LEU A 513 -9.96 5.81 -4.15
CA LEU A 513 -9.71 5.13 -2.89
C LEU A 513 -10.95 4.37 -2.46
N TYR A 514 -10.80 3.09 -2.18
CA TYR A 514 -11.85 2.27 -1.61
C TYR A 514 -11.44 1.74 -0.25
N MET A 515 -12.37 1.76 0.70
CA MET A 515 -12.21 1.13 2.00
C MET A 515 -13.27 0.06 2.20
N ASN A 516 -12.85 -1.13 2.63
CA ASN A 516 -13.74 -2.21 3.01
C ASN A 516 -14.45 -1.87 4.33
N ILE A 517 -15.77 -2.00 4.36
CA ILE A 517 -16.63 -1.75 5.52
C ILE A 517 -17.41 -3.00 5.94
N GLY A 518 -16.95 -4.19 5.55
CA GLY A 518 -17.50 -5.48 5.97
C GLY A 518 -18.56 -6.01 5.01
N ASN A 519 -18.82 -7.32 5.07
CA ASN A 519 -19.80 -8.02 4.22
C ASN A 519 -19.62 -7.76 2.71
N ARG A 520 -18.38 -7.50 2.25
CA ARG A 520 -18.02 -7.13 0.87
C ARG A 520 -18.47 -5.73 0.43
N ASP A 521 -19.01 -4.93 1.34
CA ASP A 521 -19.37 -3.54 1.10
C ASP A 521 -18.11 -2.65 1.16
N VAL A 522 -18.07 -1.62 0.31
CA VAL A 522 -16.97 -0.65 0.27
C VAL A 522 -17.50 0.78 0.25
N ILE A 523 -16.69 1.71 0.76
CA ILE A 523 -16.90 3.16 0.62
C ILE A 523 -15.83 3.76 -0.29
N GLU A 524 -16.19 4.79 -1.06
CA GLU A 524 -15.24 5.56 -1.87
C GLU A 524 -14.77 6.76 -1.05
N VAL A 525 -13.48 6.87 -0.75
CA VAL A 525 -12.92 7.98 0.05
C VAL A 525 -12.32 9.01 -0.89
N ALA A 526 -12.57 10.30 -0.64
CA ALA A 526 -11.93 11.36 -1.40
C ALA A 526 -10.45 11.48 -1.01
N HIS A 527 -9.60 11.82 -1.98
CA HIS A 527 -8.20 12.14 -1.67
C HIS A 527 -8.13 13.43 -0.82
N PRO A 528 -7.27 13.49 0.21
CA PRO A 528 -7.04 14.74 0.94
C PRO A 528 -6.54 15.82 -0.02
N GLN A 529 -7.10 17.03 0.12
CA GLN A 529 -6.72 18.18 -0.70
C GLN A 529 -5.48 18.87 -0.13
N GLN A 530 -4.67 19.44 -1.02
CA GLN A 530 -3.57 20.31 -0.64
C GLN A 530 -4.14 21.64 -0.12
N LYS A 531 -3.59 22.15 0.99
CA LYS A 531 -3.98 23.47 1.48
C LYS A 531 -3.45 24.55 0.51
N PRO A 532 -4.19 25.63 0.24
CA PRO A 532 -3.79 26.65 -0.74
C PRO A 532 -2.41 27.29 -0.49
N HIS A 533 -1.97 27.34 0.78
CA HIS A 533 -0.71 27.94 1.19
C HIS A 533 0.52 27.03 0.96
N ASP A 534 0.31 25.74 0.66
CA ASP A 534 1.38 24.74 0.49
C ASP A 534 1.62 24.39 -0.99
N ALA A 535 1.03 25.12 -1.94
CA ALA A 535 1.09 24.80 -3.37
C ALA A 535 2.33 25.42 -4.06
N PRO A 536 3.23 24.62 -4.65
CA PRO A 536 4.06 25.09 -5.75
C PRO A 536 3.15 25.40 -6.95
N GLU A 537 3.37 26.52 -7.64
CA GLU A 537 2.59 26.96 -8.81
C GLU A 537 2.56 25.93 -9.96
N ASP A 538 3.51 24.99 -9.98
CA ASP A 538 3.68 23.98 -11.03
C ASP A 538 2.92 22.65 -10.80
N ALA A 539 2.06 22.54 -9.78
CA ALA A 539 1.55 21.25 -9.29
C ALA A 539 0.57 20.49 -10.22
N ILE A 540 0.17 21.03 -11.38
CA ILE A 540 -0.87 20.45 -12.26
C ILE A 540 -0.36 20.38 -13.70
N ASP A 541 -0.23 19.17 -14.23
CA ASP A 541 -0.07 18.94 -15.68
C ASP A 541 -1.44 18.77 -16.34
N ALA A 542 -1.51 18.79 -17.67
CA ALA A 542 -2.73 18.66 -18.47
C ALA A 542 -3.60 17.40 -18.15
N GLY A 543 -3.05 16.42 -17.40
CA GLY A 543 -3.72 15.20 -16.96
C GLY A 543 -3.96 15.05 -15.44
N GLY A 544 -3.60 16.04 -14.61
CA GLY A 544 -3.77 15.98 -13.14
C GLY A 544 -2.50 16.32 -12.35
N PRO A 545 -2.46 16.05 -11.02
CA PRO A 545 -1.34 16.44 -10.17
C PRO A 545 -0.06 15.70 -10.54
N LEU A 546 1.08 16.38 -10.66
CA LEU A 546 2.36 15.77 -11.06
C LEU A 546 2.73 14.53 -10.22
N THR A 547 3.49 13.59 -10.80
CA THR A 547 4.06 12.44 -10.08
C THR A 547 4.90 12.94 -8.91
N ARG A 548 4.50 12.60 -7.69
CA ARG A 548 5.26 12.92 -6.47
C ARG A 548 6.13 11.74 -6.08
N VAL A 549 7.28 12.07 -5.50
CA VAL A 549 8.20 11.09 -4.93
C VAL A 549 8.03 11.11 -3.42
N HIS A 550 7.79 9.94 -2.84
CA HIS A 550 7.69 9.71 -1.41
C HIS A 550 8.87 8.87 -0.94
N LEU A 551 9.38 9.19 0.24
CA LEU A 551 10.43 8.42 0.90
C LEU A 551 9.80 7.75 2.12
N GLY A 552 9.87 6.42 2.18
CA GLY A 552 9.42 5.73 3.38
C GLY A 552 9.44 4.22 3.27
N PRO A 553 8.91 3.55 4.31
CA PRO A 553 8.97 2.10 4.39
C PRO A 553 8.12 1.39 3.33
N ILE A 554 8.62 0.25 2.85
CA ILE A 554 7.93 -0.62 1.90
C ILE A 554 7.73 -2.00 2.53
N GLY A 555 6.51 -2.53 2.47
CA GLY A 555 6.19 -3.86 2.96
C GLY A 555 6.04 -4.87 1.84
N SER A 556 6.41 -6.11 2.10
CA SER A 556 6.15 -7.24 1.23
C SER A 556 5.62 -8.47 1.96
N GLY A 557 4.86 -9.32 1.26
CA GLY A 557 4.36 -10.59 1.81
C GLY A 557 2.99 -10.98 1.29
N SER A 558 2.88 -12.12 0.61
CA SER A 558 1.66 -12.49 -0.12
C SER A 558 0.41 -12.53 0.73
N ASP A 559 0.45 -13.24 1.85
CA ASP A 559 -0.78 -13.54 2.59
C ASP A 559 -1.26 -12.31 3.36
N HIS A 560 -0.31 -11.48 3.81
CA HIS A 560 -0.62 -10.23 4.51
C HIS A 560 -1.14 -9.16 3.56
N ILE A 561 -0.60 -9.10 2.34
CA ILE A 561 -0.99 -8.07 1.38
C ILE A 561 -2.28 -8.42 0.67
N LYS A 562 -2.57 -9.71 0.44
CA LYS A 562 -3.84 -10.13 -0.18
C LYS A 562 -5.07 -9.83 0.70
N SER A 563 -4.92 -9.94 2.02
CA SER A 563 -6.00 -9.64 2.96
C SER A 563 -6.03 -8.16 3.32
N ASP A 564 -7.14 -7.47 3.04
CA ASP A 564 -7.30 -6.03 3.36
C ASP A 564 -7.04 -5.73 4.84
N THR A 565 -7.48 -6.62 5.74
CA THR A 565 -7.32 -6.46 7.20
C THR A 565 -5.85 -6.57 7.58
N LEU A 566 -5.18 -7.66 7.17
CA LEU A 566 -3.76 -7.89 7.49
C LEU A 566 -2.87 -6.83 6.84
N ARG A 567 -3.18 -6.40 5.61
CA ARG A 567 -2.43 -5.34 4.92
C ARG A 567 -2.53 -4.02 5.67
N THR A 568 -3.72 -3.67 6.14
CA THR A 568 -3.96 -2.45 6.92
C THR A 568 -3.23 -2.49 8.26
N GLU A 569 -3.25 -3.64 8.94
CA GLU A 569 -2.52 -3.85 10.19
C GLU A 569 -1.01 -3.75 9.98
N PHE A 570 -0.48 -4.49 8.99
CA PHE A 570 0.94 -4.49 8.63
C PHE A 570 1.42 -3.07 8.27
N SER A 571 0.64 -2.34 7.47
CA SER A 571 0.94 -0.96 7.11
C SER A 571 0.98 -0.02 8.30
N ARG A 572 0.07 -0.19 9.28
CA ARG A 572 0.06 0.61 10.51
C ARG A 572 1.26 0.29 11.40
N THR A 573 1.51 -1.00 11.62
CA THR A 573 2.59 -1.47 12.50
C THR A 573 3.94 -0.96 12.02
N PHE A 574 4.21 -1.03 10.72
CA PHE A 574 5.51 -0.67 10.15
C PHE A 574 5.57 0.68 9.44
N GLY A 575 4.48 1.46 9.45
CA GLY A 575 4.46 2.81 8.85
C GLY A 575 4.65 2.77 7.34
N LEU A 576 4.15 1.73 6.68
CA LEU A 576 4.39 1.48 5.26
C LEU A 576 3.73 2.56 4.40
N LEU A 577 4.42 2.98 3.34
CA LEU A 577 3.87 3.83 2.27
C LEU A 577 3.51 3.03 1.01
N ALA A 578 4.12 1.87 0.84
CA ALA A 578 3.82 0.97 -0.27
C ALA A 578 3.87 -0.50 0.15
N THR A 579 3.13 -1.34 -0.58
CA THR A 579 3.06 -2.78 -0.40
C THR A 579 3.25 -3.52 -1.72
N ASP A 580 4.08 -4.56 -1.71
CA ASP A 580 4.44 -5.38 -2.87
C ASP A 580 4.42 -6.86 -2.49
N ILE A 581 4.19 -7.79 -3.40
CA ILE A 581 4.18 -9.22 -3.11
C ILE A 581 5.52 -9.94 -3.42
N GLU A 582 6.50 -9.25 -4.01
CA GLU A 582 7.62 -9.86 -4.75
C GLU A 582 9.02 -9.38 -4.32
N MET A 583 9.43 -9.64 -3.07
CA MET A 583 10.75 -9.17 -2.61
C MET A 583 11.63 -10.17 -1.87
N SER A 584 11.07 -11.19 -1.21
CA SER A 584 11.84 -11.96 -0.22
C SER A 584 13.09 -12.63 -0.80
N SER A 585 12.96 -13.39 -1.88
CA SER A 585 14.06 -14.14 -2.47
C SER A 585 15.03 -13.27 -3.25
N VAL A 586 14.57 -12.14 -3.79
CA VAL A 586 15.42 -11.13 -4.42
C VAL A 586 16.34 -10.52 -3.37
N LEU A 587 15.77 -10.04 -2.26
CA LEU A 587 16.52 -9.41 -1.18
C LEU A 587 17.47 -10.38 -0.48
N ASP A 588 17.02 -11.61 -0.19
CA ASP A 588 17.87 -12.68 0.36
C ASP A 588 19.06 -12.96 -0.59
N SER A 589 18.85 -12.91 -1.91
CA SER A 589 19.93 -13.12 -2.89
C SER A 589 20.89 -11.93 -2.99
N ILE A 590 20.40 -10.69 -2.89
CA ILE A 590 21.23 -9.48 -2.90
C ILE A 590 22.17 -9.49 -1.69
N ILE A 591 21.62 -9.69 -0.48
CA ILE A 591 22.40 -9.75 0.75
C ILE A 591 23.35 -10.96 0.75
N GLY A 592 22.86 -12.14 0.33
CA GLY A 592 23.66 -13.36 0.26
C GLY A 592 24.84 -13.27 -0.72
N ASN A 593 24.79 -12.36 -1.70
CA ASN A 593 25.89 -12.06 -2.62
C ASN A 593 26.69 -10.81 -2.19
N CYS A 594 26.57 -10.39 -0.92
CA CYS A 594 27.31 -9.28 -0.31
C CYS A 594 27.19 -7.96 -1.07
N ARG A 595 25.98 -7.63 -1.55
CA ARG A 595 25.70 -6.34 -2.18
C ARG A 595 25.15 -5.37 -1.14
N ASP A 596 26.02 -4.47 -0.72
CA ASP A 596 25.79 -3.56 0.41
C ASP A 596 24.97 -2.31 0.04
N SER A 597 24.78 -2.04 -1.26
CA SER A 597 24.05 -0.88 -1.77
C SER A 597 22.88 -1.34 -2.63
N PHE A 598 21.65 -1.19 -2.13
CA PHE A 598 20.44 -1.45 -2.90
C PHE A 598 19.31 -0.49 -2.55
N ILE A 599 18.38 -0.31 -3.49
CA ILE A 599 17.23 0.58 -3.33
C ILE A 599 16.01 0.04 -4.07
N LEU A 600 14.83 0.23 -3.49
CA LEU A 600 13.56 -0.10 -4.13
C LEU A 600 12.91 1.19 -4.60
N VAL A 601 12.50 1.23 -5.87
CA VAL A 601 11.80 2.36 -6.49
C VAL A 601 10.49 1.83 -7.05
N LYS A 602 9.36 2.21 -6.42
CA LYS A 602 8.06 1.60 -6.65
C LYS A 602 7.03 2.60 -7.12
N GLY A 603 6.56 2.44 -8.35
CA GLY A 603 5.47 3.23 -8.92
C GLY A 603 4.13 2.72 -8.43
N ILE A 604 3.24 3.61 -8.02
CA ILE A 604 1.98 3.22 -7.40
C ILE A 604 0.90 3.03 -8.45
N SER A 605 0.42 1.80 -8.60
CA SER A 605 -0.56 1.42 -9.63
C SER A 605 -1.90 0.96 -9.07
N ASP A 606 -1.98 0.64 -7.79
CA ASP A 606 -3.22 0.41 -7.05
C ASP A 606 -3.05 0.73 -5.55
N TYR A 607 -4.00 0.34 -4.70
CA TYR A 607 -3.94 0.49 -3.23
C TYR A 607 -3.84 -0.87 -2.49
N LYS A 608 -3.26 -1.86 -3.16
CA LYS A 608 -3.12 -3.26 -2.72
C LYS A 608 -1.69 -3.75 -2.88
N ASP A 609 -1.33 -4.34 -4.01
CA ASP A 609 0.01 -4.91 -4.27
C ASP A 609 0.67 -4.39 -5.56
N GLY A 610 -0.02 -3.51 -6.29
CA GLY A 610 0.39 -2.96 -7.57
C GLY A 610 -0.05 -3.80 -8.77
N THR A 611 -0.53 -5.03 -8.56
CA THR A 611 -0.82 -5.99 -9.63
C THR A 611 -2.31 -6.07 -10.00
N THR A 612 -3.20 -5.51 -9.17
CA THR A 612 -4.66 -5.70 -9.28
C THR A 612 -5.33 -4.85 -10.34
N THR A 613 -4.93 -3.58 -10.49
CA THR A 613 -5.49 -2.70 -11.52
C THR A 613 -4.48 -2.38 -12.61
N LYS A 614 -4.70 -2.96 -13.79
CA LYS A 614 -3.82 -2.81 -14.96
C LYS A 614 -3.74 -1.39 -15.50
N LYS A 615 -4.83 -0.62 -15.33
CA LYS A 615 -4.99 0.73 -15.90
C LYS A 615 -3.81 1.67 -15.58
N TRP A 616 -3.27 1.59 -14.36
CA TRP A 616 -2.18 2.46 -13.91
C TRP A 616 -0.81 1.79 -13.96
N GLN A 617 -0.71 0.48 -14.20
CA GLN A 617 0.56 -0.26 -14.14
C GLN A 617 1.62 0.26 -15.09
N ASN A 618 1.25 0.52 -16.35
CA ASN A 618 2.19 1.00 -17.35
C ASN A 618 2.74 2.38 -16.95
N TYR A 619 1.86 3.36 -16.70
CA TYR A 619 2.28 4.69 -16.27
C TYR A 619 3.10 4.66 -14.98
N ALA A 620 2.66 3.91 -13.97
CA ALA A 620 3.38 3.78 -12.70
C ALA A 620 4.78 3.15 -12.89
N SER A 621 4.89 2.13 -13.75
CA SER A 621 6.17 1.52 -14.12
C SER A 621 7.12 2.54 -14.75
N LEU A 622 6.60 3.36 -15.67
CA LEU A 622 7.38 4.42 -16.33
C LEU A 622 7.81 5.51 -15.35
N ALA A 623 6.92 5.93 -14.45
CA ALA A 623 7.23 6.88 -13.39
C ALA A 623 8.35 6.37 -12.48
N ALA A 624 8.29 5.10 -12.06
CA ALA A 624 9.34 4.47 -11.26
C ALA A 624 10.68 4.43 -12.01
N ALA A 625 10.67 4.06 -13.30
CA ALA A 625 11.86 4.03 -14.14
C ALA A 625 12.48 5.42 -14.35
N ALA A 626 11.66 6.47 -14.49
CA ALA A 626 12.13 7.85 -14.63
C ALA A 626 12.79 8.37 -13.34
N VAL A 627 12.23 8.02 -12.17
CA VAL A 627 12.83 8.34 -10.86
C VAL A 627 14.12 7.56 -10.66
N MET A 628 14.16 6.27 -11.02
CA MET A 628 15.39 5.47 -11.03
C MET A 628 16.48 6.13 -11.90
N LYS A 629 16.15 6.54 -13.14
CA LYS A 629 17.11 7.24 -14.02
C LYS A 629 17.64 8.52 -13.38
N SER A 630 16.79 9.26 -12.68
CA SER A 630 17.19 10.46 -11.94
C SER A 630 18.20 10.19 -10.84
N ILE A 631 18.00 9.13 -10.06
CA ILE A 631 18.93 8.71 -9.01
C ILE A 631 20.27 8.31 -9.64
N ILE A 632 20.25 7.47 -10.68
CA ILE A 632 21.48 7.00 -11.35
C ILE A 632 22.26 8.18 -11.96
N CYS A 633 21.59 9.14 -12.61
CA CYS A 633 22.25 10.31 -13.18
C CYS A 633 22.80 11.29 -12.13
N ALA A 634 22.36 11.20 -10.87
CA ALA A 634 22.86 11.99 -9.76
C ALA A 634 23.98 11.29 -8.96
N MET A 635 24.31 10.04 -9.30
CA MET A 635 25.46 9.34 -8.74
C MET A 635 26.78 9.90 -9.30
N ASP A 636 27.85 9.80 -8.50
CA ASP A 636 29.19 10.13 -8.98
C ASP A 636 29.61 9.19 -10.11
N ALA A 637 30.26 9.75 -11.13
CA ALA A 637 30.78 8.96 -12.23
C ALA A 637 31.71 7.85 -11.72
N PRO A 638 31.64 6.63 -12.29
CA PRO A 638 32.47 5.52 -11.83
C PRO A 638 33.95 5.88 -12.00
N THR A 639 34.75 5.70 -10.95
CA THR A 639 36.18 6.07 -10.94
C THR A 639 37.07 5.17 -11.81
N ASN A 640 36.50 4.11 -12.40
CA ASN A 640 37.21 3.04 -13.11
C ASN A 640 36.86 2.98 -14.62
N VAL A 641 36.69 4.12 -15.28
CA VAL A 641 36.51 4.18 -16.75
C VAL A 641 37.83 3.99 -17.47
#